data_AF-A0A6P8HND8-F1
#
_entry.id   AF-A0A6P8HND8-F1
#
_cell.length_a   1.000
_cell.length_b   1.000
_cell.length_c   1.000
_cell.angle_alpha   90.00
_cell.angle_beta   90.00
_cell.angle_gamma   90.00
#
_symmetry.space_group_name_H-M   'P 1'
#
loop_
_entity.id
_entity.type
_entity.pdbx_description
1 polymer ?
#
loop_
_entity_poly.entity_id
_entity_poly.type
_entity_poly.pdbx_seq_one_letter_code
_entity_poly.pdbx_strand_id
1 'polypeptide(L)'
;MADNENIDAKEESKAAEERPASAGSKGSEGSKKSLGDAVSKLTVKALKDFRLSDPSDADTTVTGAESEGIVPTANFDIDIPSLDLPEGLGQTILAGNADFNTGLDDVEDGNVGEDEDVDQDGDDEELSEDESEGESEMVVLDPDHPLMIRFQQAYKAHLIKQEEKLTLEERELLEAVKNKKKEREELGVQLYGAQQELARQQMLLEKEHDIFNDINQRRNQCEMSLKEVKDMHKQIIDEMNHNRKKAIELRTEVENITARLHYMEEAKEDVRSDIAVMRRAAEKADVEVAKAESDKKKQDLLVDMLTQRVDHLREEINMYEAQCVAQSEETKAAQKNLSEALTEIEALHLEQKQLLQQWNSSLIGMKRRDEAYSAMQEALNLQRQRILAIETEIEGYKKSISKAQEQNEQITMTQIKIEQDISMVKKLMSISKTKLEALKTEYSTYTRTLHQTEQQLNRAQTEVVLKENELTALRKQIEREFLEKVGLEDAIMEKLRSQLTMDKATQYTKKMTDKMRRRATELENQVAEVENEIARDVLEISNTSTRVKQLQSIMDQLNDEIHKKNEDISKIEGEIIKRNAVIERKQGSIDQLNKKVEQIKSNSGGEETGPMELQIHTLQKQIEARMNDIIQLQQFWLRGQSELVKTIKDVQQQNQDMEYVKKQYTILQQKKMRIEGEIDSHEHEIADINRNVRNMQNDMIKLNTLITKEHGYKMNLAQENTLTESDFIQSLREAERESLKMQDQIEALTEEKERLLNSLVEAERQIMLWEKKTQLAREAKNAVDTDYGHGEIHAMKAEIHRMEVRYSQLMRQQEKMIQDMEKAVVRRETIVTRGDAQSKMGKVANTKGSLQKKLIEMKKKIRQTNNDANACDVEIQSFREKQMQVSRDLEEKQVTCQQLQSRADELETEIDKMTEDRQRNLSEIVAKQQKAKYYTKLKEGRYTPLCKTPESLEAEMQKQRDRLQSLMTIVDKLNQEFPHAQQVLRNVTLSLSQRGLPDD
;
A
#
# COMPACT_ATOMS: atom_id res chain seq x y z
N MET A 1 -52.40 38.27 -29.22
CA MET A 1 -53.39 38.82 -28.28
C MET A 1 -52.78 38.64 -26.90
N ALA A 2 -52.35 39.69 -26.20
CA ALA A 2 -53.09 40.90 -25.81
C ALA A 2 -54.10 40.57 -24.69
N ASP A 3 -54.06 41.17 -23.49
CA ASP A 3 -53.19 42.26 -22.99
C ASP A 3 -52.93 42.16 -21.45
N ASN A 4 -52.22 43.17 -20.92
CA ASN A 4 -52.26 43.77 -19.58
C ASN A 4 -53.62 43.68 -18.80
N GLU A 5 -53.76 43.98 -17.51
CA GLU A 5 -52.95 44.63 -16.43
C GLU A 5 -53.20 43.83 -15.12
N ASN A 6 -52.33 43.73 -14.10
CA ASN A 6 -51.72 44.72 -13.19
C ASN A 6 -52.67 45.32 -12.12
N ILE A 7 -52.08 45.76 -10.99
CA ILE A 7 -52.67 46.44 -9.80
C ILE A 7 -53.41 45.50 -8.81
N ASP A 8 -53.43 45.73 -7.49
CA ASP A 8 -52.41 46.03 -6.44
C ASP A 8 -53.17 46.08 -5.07
N ALA A 9 -52.46 46.32 -3.96
CA ALA A 9 -52.96 46.86 -2.69
C ALA A 9 -53.85 45.92 -1.82
N LYS A 10 -53.42 45.50 -0.62
CA LYS A 10 -53.48 46.19 0.71
C LYS A 10 -54.60 45.56 1.58
N GLU A 11 -54.48 45.41 2.91
CA GLU A 11 -53.34 45.57 3.84
C GLU A 11 -53.60 44.74 5.13
N GLU A 12 -52.63 44.79 6.05
CA GLU A 12 -52.66 44.45 7.49
C GLU A 12 -54.04 44.47 8.22
N SER A 13 -54.33 43.69 9.27
CA SER A 13 -53.65 42.59 10.02
C SER A 13 -54.69 41.91 10.97
N LYS A 14 -54.48 41.18 12.10
CA LYS A 14 -53.34 40.95 13.03
C LYS A 14 -53.56 39.71 13.94
N ALA A 15 -52.84 39.66 15.07
CA ALA A 15 -52.86 38.77 16.26
C ALA A 15 -54.23 38.27 16.79
N ALA A 16 -54.34 37.18 17.56
CA ALA A 16 -53.40 36.09 17.96
C ALA A 16 -54.20 34.92 18.61
N GLU A 17 -53.54 33.79 18.90
CA GLU A 17 -53.84 32.78 19.97
C GLU A 17 -55.28 32.17 20.08
N GLU A 18 -55.50 30.87 20.29
CA GLU A 18 -54.59 29.72 20.40
C GLU A 18 -55.28 28.41 19.92
N ARG A 19 -54.61 27.25 20.08
CA ARG A 19 -54.97 25.91 19.56
C ARG A 19 -55.16 24.92 20.73
N PRO A 20 -55.49 23.61 20.52
CA PRO A 20 -56.17 22.96 19.38
C PRO A 20 -57.27 21.94 19.80
N ALA A 21 -58.06 21.46 18.82
CA ALA A 21 -58.45 20.04 18.72
C ALA A 21 -59.02 19.75 17.32
N SER A 22 -58.30 19.01 16.47
CA SER A 22 -58.77 18.72 15.10
C SER A 22 -58.50 17.28 14.66
N ALA A 23 -59.56 16.51 14.45
CA ALA A 23 -59.55 15.37 13.54
C ALA A 23 -59.97 15.87 12.14
N GLY A 24 -59.31 15.43 11.07
CA GLY A 24 -59.59 15.93 9.72
C GLY A 24 -58.92 15.11 8.62
N SER A 25 -59.74 14.50 7.76
CA SER A 25 -59.32 13.68 6.63
C SER A 25 -59.20 14.50 5.33
N LYS A 26 -58.37 14.02 4.39
CA LYS A 26 -58.22 14.45 2.98
C LYS A 26 -57.71 15.88 2.67
N GLY A 27 -56.74 15.94 1.77
CA GLY A 27 -56.31 17.13 1.02
C GLY A 27 -55.39 16.72 -0.13
N SER A 28 -55.52 17.34 -1.32
CA SER A 28 -54.73 17.01 -2.52
C SER A 28 -53.56 17.98 -2.74
N GLU A 29 -52.54 17.50 -3.47
CA GLU A 29 -51.55 18.23 -4.30
C GLU A 29 -50.88 19.52 -3.79
N GLY A 30 -49.52 19.56 -3.80
CA GLY A 30 -48.80 20.81 -3.55
C GLY A 30 -47.26 20.81 -3.60
N SER A 31 -46.68 20.73 -4.80
CA SER A 31 -45.40 21.41 -5.17
C SER A 31 -44.03 21.05 -4.53
N LYS A 32 -43.20 20.37 -5.35
CA LYS A 32 -41.76 20.66 -5.66
C LYS A 32 -40.61 20.40 -4.65
N LYS A 33 -39.61 19.68 -5.18
CA LYS A 33 -38.14 19.77 -4.98
C LYS A 33 -37.52 19.39 -3.60
N SER A 34 -36.73 18.32 -3.60
CA SER A 34 -35.30 18.40 -3.27
C SER A 34 -34.51 17.24 -3.91
N LEU A 35 -33.18 17.22 -3.68
CA LEU A 35 -32.22 16.16 -4.01
C LEU A 35 -32.59 14.83 -3.30
N GLY A 36 -32.10 13.65 -3.69
CA GLY A 36 -31.03 13.31 -4.63
C GLY A 36 -30.00 12.38 -3.97
N ASP A 37 -29.21 11.66 -4.78
CA ASP A 37 -28.27 10.59 -4.35
C ASP A 37 -28.96 9.36 -3.69
N ALA A 38 -28.36 8.15 -3.60
CA ALA A 38 -27.05 7.71 -4.07
C ALA A 38 -27.04 6.23 -4.54
N VAL A 39 -26.24 5.98 -5.59
CA VAL A 39 -25.33 4.81 -5.73
C VAL A 39 -25.90 3.39 -5.54
N SER A 40 -26.10 2.73 -6.69
CA SER A 40 -25.49 1.45 -7.13
C SER A 40 -25.00 0.41 -6.10
N LYS A 41 -25.07 -0.88 -6.49
CA LYS A 41 -23.85 -1.66 -6.80
C LYS A 41 -24.12 -3.07 -7.38
N LEU A 42 -23.49 -3.31 -8.55
CA LEU A 42 -22.85 -4.58 -8.96
C LEU A 42 -23.80 -5.81 -9.09
N THR A 43 -23.42 -7.02 -9.47
CA THR A 43 -22.14 -7.79 -9.59
C THR A 43 -22.46 -9.02 -10.50
N VAL A 44 -21.59 -9.76 -11.19
CA VAL A 44 -20.20 -9.65 -11.72
C VAL A 44 -19.86 -10.96 -12.46
N LYS A 45 -18.67 -11.11 -13.08
CA LYS A 45 -18.04 -12.40 -13.53
C LYS A 45 -18.67 -13.07 -14.78
N ALA A 46 -17.93 -13.85 -15.60
CA ALA A 46 -16.47 -14.07 -15.69
C ALA A 46 -16.05 -14.71 -17.04
N LEU A 47 -14.78 -14.48 -17.46
CA LEU A 47 -13.91 -15.38 -18.28
C LEU A 47 -14.43 -15.68 -19.71
N LYS A 48 -13.67 -16.14 -20.72
CA LYS A 48 -12.25 -16.47 -21.05
C LYS A 48 -12.20 -16.40 -22.62
N ASP A 49 -11.15 -16.30 -23.43
CA ASP A 49 -9.71 -16.69 -23.47
C ASP A 49 -9.09 -16.01 -24.75
N PHE A 50 -7.80 -16.26 -25.06
CA PHE A 50 -7.02 -15.84 -26.27
C PHE A 50 -6.79 -14.31 -26.47
N ARG A 51 -5.58 -13.73 -26.66
CA ARG A 51 -4.27 -14.01 -27.32
C ARG A 51 -4.15 -13.52 -28.78
N LEU A 52 -3.18 -12.60 -28.98
CA LEU A 52 -2.34 -12.37 -30.18
C LEU A 52 -3.09 -11.85 -31.44
N SER A 53 -2.68 -10.79 -32.15
CA SER A 53 -1.54 -9.84 -32.02
C SER A 53 -1.99 -8.42 -32.47
N ASP A 54 -1.24 -7.43 -32.99
CA ASP A 54 0.19 -7.21 -33.37
C ASP A 54 0.56 -5.70 -33.22
N PRO A 55 1.85 -5.29 -33.33
CA PRO A 55 2.32 -3.95 -32.96
C PRO A 55 2.80 -3.05 -34.13
N SER A 56 3.25 -1.82 -33.79
CA SER A 56 4.10 -0.90 -34.61
C SER A 56 3.48 -0.36 -35.93
N ASP A 57 3.83 0.80 -36.50
CA ASP A 57 4.69 1.96 -36.14
C ASP A 57 4.26 3.12 -37.11
N ALA A 58 4.65 4.40 -37.01
CA ALA A 58 5.31 5.22 -36.00
C ALA A 58 4.99 6.71 -36.32
N ASP A 59 5.49 7.66 -35.51
CA ASP A 59 5.48 9.09 -35.86
C ASP A 59 6.26 9.38 -37.16
N THR A 60 5.76 10.29 -38.00
CA THR A 60 6.31 11.65 -38.12
C THR A 60 5.61 12.49 -39.19
N THR A 61 5.47 13.79 -38.93
CA THR A 61 5.30 14.82 -39.97
C THR A 61 6.34 15.90 -39.72
N VAL A 62 6.95 16.47 -40.78
CA VAL A 62 7.41 17.88 -40.89
C VAL A 62 8.14 18.12 -42.23
N THR A 63 7.49 18.92 -43.09
CA THR A 63 8.00 19.87 -44.11
C THR A 63 9.13 19.54 -45.11
N GLY A 64 8.80 19.69 -46.39
CA GLY A 64 9.64 20.35 -47.41
C GLY A 64 10.66 19.49 -48.17
N ALA A 65 11.11 19.87 -49.38
CA ALA A 65 10.63 20.88 -50.34
C ALA A 65 11.28 20.60 -51.72
N GLU A 66 10.78 21.24 -52.81
CA GLU A 66 11.41 21.29 -54.15
C GLU A 66 11.56 19.93 -54.89
N SER A 67 11.79 19.84 -56.21
CA SER A 67 11.35 20.65 -57.38
C SER A 67 11.52 19.80 -58.66
N GLU A 68 10.67 20.01 -59.69
CA GLU A 68 10.82 19.63 -61.12
C GLU A 68 11.20 18.16 -61.53
N GLY A 69 10.57 17.54 -62.54
CA GLY A 69 9.43 17.93 -63.37
C GLY A 69 9.22 17.05 -64.62
N ILE A 70 8.17 17.38 -65.41
CA ILE A 70 8.03 17.15 -66.87
C ILE A 70 7.68 15.71 -67.39
N VAL A 71 6.36 15.49 -67.58
CA VAL A 71 5.58 14.88 -68.72
C VAL A 71 6.29 14.37 -70.02
N PRO A 72 5.62 13.61 -70.94
CA PRO A 72 4.42 12.72 -70.88
C PRO A 72 4.53 11.43 -71.79
N THR A 73 3.36 10.85 -72.16
CA THR A 73 3.04 9.92 -73.30
C THR A 73 3.59 8.47 -73.22
N ALA A 74 2.84 7.37 -73.37
CA ALA A 74 1.56 7.01 -74.04
C ALA A 74 1.65 6.55 -75.51
N ASN A 75 1.33 5.27 -75.75
CA ASN A 75 0.42 4.79 -76.81
C ASN A 75 0.08 3.29 -76.67
N PHE A 76 -0.94 2.83 -77.40
CA PHE A 76 -1.38 1.43 -77.54
C PHE A 76 -0.63 0.72 -78.70
N ASP A 77 -0.58 -0.63 -78.66
CA ASP A 77 -0.82 -1.59 -79.77
C ASP A 77 -0.15 -2.97 -79.49
N ILE A 78 -0.46 -4.10 -80.17
CA ILE A 78 -1.76 -4.80 -80.36
C ILE A 78 -1.49 -6.27 -80.80
N ASP A 79 -2.54 -7.11 -80.93
CA ASP A 79 -2.58 -8.51 -81.42
C ASP A 79 -1.92 -9.65 -80.55
N ILE A 80 -2.41 -10.89 -80.34
CA ILE A 80 -3.37 -11.87 -80.98
C ILE A 80 -2.66 -12.92 -81.87
N PRO A 81 -2.94 -14.27 -81.85
CA PRO A 81 -3.45 -15.20 -80.80
C PRO A 81 -2.84 -16.66 -80.89
N SER A 82 -3.55 -17.70 -80.38
CA SER A 82 -3.60 -19.14 -80.83
C SER A 82 -2.36 -20.08 -80.67
N LEU A 83 -2.45 -21.42 -80.85
CA LEU A 83 -3.32 -22.51 -80.30
C LEU A 83 -2.63 -23.90 -80.56
N ASP A 84 -3.34 -25.03 -80.35
CA ASP A 84 -3.02 -26.46 -80.69
C ASP A 84 -1.95 -27.17 -79.78
N LEU A 85 -2.16 -28.34 -79.11
CA LEU A 85 -2.66 -29.72 -79.40
C LEU A 85 -1.49 -30.74 -79.67
N PRO A 86 -1.64 -32.09 -79.54
CA PRO A 86 -2.68 -32.96 -78.93
C PRO A 86 -2.19 -34.18 -78.06
N GLU A 87 -3.18 -34.86 -77.45
CA GLU A 87 -3.39 -36.30 -77.07
C GLU A 87 -2.32 -37.42 -77.15
N GLY A 88 -2.46 -38.49 -76.31
CA GLY A 88 -2.05 -39.86 -76.69
C GLY A 88 -1.90 -41.00 -75.64
N LEU A 89 -2.98 -41.76 -75.37
CA LEU A 89 -3.06 -43.23 -75.04
C LEU A 89 -2.21 -43.92 -73.92
N GLY A 90 -2.80 -44.90 -73.19
CA GLY A 90 -2.05 -45.94 -72.44
C GLY A 90 -2.83 -46.75 -71.37
N GLN A 91 -2.89 -48.09 -71.48
CA GLN A 91 -3.56 -49.04 -70.55
C GLN A 91 -2.63 -49.46 -69.37
N THR A 92 -3.05 -49.53 -68.08
CA THR A 92 -3.82 -50.56 -67.32
C THR A 92 -3.00 -51.75 -66.76
N ILE A 93 -3.38 -52.27 -65.57
CA ILE A 93 -2.91 -53.52 -64.87
C ILE A 93 -1.54 -53.41 -64.13
N LEU A 94 -1.23 -54.08 -63.00
CA LEU A 94 -1.91 -54.44 -61.72
C LEU A 94 -0.94 -55.32 -60.87
N ALA A 95 -0.78 -55.05 -59.57
CA ALA A 95 -0.15 -55.93 -58.53
C ALA A 95 1.33 -56.39 -58.71
N GLY A 96 2.07 -56.81 -57.68
CA GLY A 96 1.82 -56.72 -56.22
C GLY A 96 2.69 -57.67 -55.34
N ASN A 97 2.69 -57.38 -54.03
CA ASN A 97 2.98 -58.26 -52.86
C ASN A 97 4.41 -58.76 -52.49
N ALA A 98 4.66 -58.62 -51.16
CA ALA A 98 5.24 -59.59 -50.21
C ALA A 98 6.77 -59.62 -49.89
N ASP A 99 7.08 -58.99 -48.74
CA ASP A 99 7.62 -59.60 -47.50
C ASP A 99 8.70 -60.71 -47.54
N PHE A 100 9.89 -60.37 -47.01
CA PHE A 100 10.62 -60.99 -45.87
C PHE A 100 11.99 -60.27 -45.75
N ASN A 101 12.75 -60.16 -44.65
CA ASN A 101 12.69 -60.44 -43.20
C ASN A 101 14.19 -60.46 -42.78
N THR A 102 14.53 -60.27 -41.49
CA THR A 102 15.91 -60.28 -40.91
C THR A 102 16.87 -59.17 -41.40
N GLY A 103 17.86 -58.72 -40.63
CA GLY A 103 18.10 -58.93 -39.19
C GLY A 103 19.59 -58.91 -38.77
N LEU A 104 19.90 -58.17 -37.70
CA LEU A 104 21.14 -58.14 -36.89
C LEU A 104 22.44 -57.54 -37.49
N ASP A 105 22.94 -56.55 -36.75
CA ASP A 105 24.29 -56.39 -36.19
C ASP A 105 25.57 -56.29 -37.07
N ASP A 106 26.08 -55.05 -37.12
CA ASP A 106 27.47 -54.63 -36.74
C ASP A 106 28.72 -54.84 -37.63
N VAL A 107 29.68 -53.94 -37.37
CA VAL A 107 31.12 -53.87 -37.76
C VAL A 107 31.51 -53.26 -39.13
N GLU A 108 32.25 -52.15 -39.02
CA GLU A 108 33.40 -51.62 -39.79
C GLU A 108 33.65 -52.04 -41.25
N ASP A 109 33.58 -51.07 -42.17
CA ASP A 109 34.71 -50.53 -42.98
C ASP A 109 34.23 -49.22 -43.67
N GLY A 110 35.04 -48.33 -44.25
CA GLY A 110 36.49 -48.30 -44.49
C GLY A 110 36.83 -47.31 -45.63
N ASN A 111 38.12 -46.95 -45.80
CA ASN A 111 38.71 -46.23 -46.95
C ASN A 111 38.24 -44.78 -47.30
N VAL A 112 39.05 -43.92 -47.95
CA VAL A 112 40.52 -43.71 -47.97
C VAL A 112 40.85 -42.34 -48.62
N GLY A 113 42.09 -41.87 -48.43
CA GLY A 113 42.69 -40.68 -49.06
C GLY A 113 43.71 -40.07 -48.09
N GLU A 114 44.98 -40.47 -48.08
CA GLU A 114 46.05 -40.06 -49.03
C GLU A 114 46.30 -38.53 -48.91
N ASP A 115 47.49 -38.04 -48.52
CA ASP A 115 48.84 -38.38 -49.01
C ASP A 115 49.97 -38.41 -47.93
N GLU A 116 51.07 -39.09 -48.27
CA GLU A 116 52.52 -38.90 -47.89
C GLU A 116 52.91 -38.68 -46.40
N ASP A 117 53.61 -39.60 -45.70
CA ASP A 117 54.98 -40.18 -45.85
C ASP A 117 56.07 -39.44 -45.03
N VAL A 118 57.07 -40.06 -44.35
CA VAL A 118 57.24 -41.47 -43.89
C VAL A 118 58.40 -41.55 -42.84
N ASP A 119 58.30 -42.46 -41.85
CA ASP A 119 59.38 -43.08 -41.02
C ASP A 119 60.39 -42.20 -40.20
N GLN A 120 61.17 -42.70 -39.21
CA GLN A 120 61.34 -44.08 -38.67
C GLN A 120 61.71 -44.09 -37.16
N ASP A 121 61.52 -45.23 -36.49
CA ASP A 121 62.20 -45.59 -35.22
C ASP A 121 63.68 -46.00 -35.46
N GLY A 122 64.52 -46.03 -34.41
CA GLY A 122 65.86 -46.66 -34.46
C GLY A 122 66.80 -46.31 -33.31
N ASP A 123 67.40 -47.33 -32.68
CA ASP A 123 68.25 -47.27 -31.48
C ASP A 123 69.75 -46.99 -31.73
N ASP A 124 70.53 -47.03 -30.63
CA ASP A 124 71.96 -47.35 -30.48
C ASP A 124 73.06 -46.26 -30.50
N GLU A 125 74.25 -46.69 -30.06
CA GLU A 125 75.25 -45.96 -29.25
C GLU A 125 76.42 -45.29 -30.05
N GLU A 126 77.20 -44.48 -29.31
CA GLU A 126 78.63 -44.09 -29.42
C GLU A 126 78.82 -42.56 -29.26
N LEU A 127 79.57 -41.97 -28.31
CA LEU A 127 80.86 -42.19 -27.63
C LEU A 127 82.00 -41.25 -28.10
N SER A 128 82.21 -40.16 -27.33
CA SER A 128 83.48 -39.39 -27.15
C SER A 128 83.23 -38.34 -26.05
N GLU A 129 83.93 -38.20 -24.92
CA GLU A 129 85.39 -38.12 -24.64
C GLU A 129 86.08 -36.92 -25.34
N ASP A 130 86.81 -35.99 -24.68
CA ASP A 130 86.81 -35.54 -23.26
C ASP A 130 86.92 -33.98 -23.22
N GLU A 131 87.68 -33.18 -22.45
CA GLU A 131 88.78 -33.32 -21.47
C GLU A 131 88.43 -32.76 -20.07
N SER A 132 88.69 -33.55 -19.02
CA SER A 132 89.02 -33.22 -17.62
C SER A 132 89.28 -31.75 -17.21
N GLU A 133 88.71 -31.33 -16.06
CA GLU A 133 89.57 -30.93 -14.91
C GLU A 133 88.82 -30.96 -13.55
N GLY A 134 89.49 -31.48 -12.51
CA GLY A 134 89.17 -31.17 -11.10
C GLY A 134 88.23 -32.12 -10.36
N GLU A 135 88.73 -33.29 -9.96
CA GLU A 135 88.13 -34.03 -8.84
C GLU A 135 88.08 -33.13 -7.59
N SER A 136 86.90 -33.03 -6.99
CA SER A 136 86.74 -32.57 -5.62
C SER A 136 85.65 -33.41 -4.98
N GLU A 137 86.08 -34.38 -4.18
CA GLU A 137 85.26 -35.27 -3.37
C GLU A 137 84.40 -34.43 -2.41
N MET A 138 83.24 -33.98 -2.89
CA MET A 138 82.26 -33.32 -2.04
C MET A 138 81.75 -34.35 -1.05
N VAL A 139 82.22 -34.25 0.19
CA VAL A 139 81.70 -34.97 1.35
C VAL A 139 80.24 -34.53 1.56
N VAL A 140 79.33 -35.21 0.84
CA VAL A 140 77.89 -35.03 1.00
C VAL A 140 77.55 -35.42 2.43
N LEU A 141 77.02 -34.47 3.19
CA LEU A 141 76.56 -34.76 4.54
C LEU A 141 75.34 -35.69 4.44
N ASP A 142 75.42 -36.79 5.19
CA ASP A 142 74.39 -37.82 5.34
C ASP A 142 73.00 -37.17 5.55
N PRO A 143 71.89 -37.65 4.94
CA PRO A 143 70.60 -36.99 5.08
C PRO A 143 70.13 -36.80 6.53
N ASP A 144 70.50 -37.70 7.46
CA ASP A 144 70.17 -37.54 8.89
C ASP A 144 71.13 -36.61 9.66
N HIS A 145 72.10 -35.99 8.98
CA HIS A 145 73.09 -35.12 9.62
C HIS A 145 72.44 -33.82 10.16
N PRO A 146 72.65 -33.44 11.44
CA PRO A 146 71.89 -32.35 12.08
C PRO A 146 71.91 -30.98 11.38
N LEU A 147 72.96 -30.68 10.62
CA LEU A 147 73.06 -29.43 9.84
C LEU A 147 72.12 -29.40 8.62
N MET A 148 71.75 -30.56 8.07
CA MET A 148 70.86 -30.69 6.91
C MET A 148 69.40 -30.43 7.26
N ILE A 149 69.02 -30.60 8.54
CA ILE A 149 67.63 -30.49 9.02
C ILE A 149 67.00 -29.14 8.66
N ARG A 150 67.73 -28.02 8.80
CA ARG A 150 67.23 -26.66 8.42
C ARG A 150 66.90 -26.58 6.92
N PHE A 151 67.82 -27.05 6.07
CA PHE A 151 67.63 -27.09 4.61
C PHE A 151 66.47 -28.02 4.21
N GLN A 152 66.39 -29.21 4.80
CA GLN A 152 65.31 -30.17 4.56
C GLN A 152 63.95 -29.66 5.01
N GLN A 153 63.86 -28.96 6.15
CA GLN A 153 62.62 -28.33 6.61
C GLN A 153 62.17 -27.23 5.64
N ALA A 154 63.09 -26.36 5.19
CA ALA A 154 62.80 -25.35 4.19
C ALA A 154 62.33 -25.97 2.85
N TYR A 155 63.01 -27.02 2.38
CA TYR A 155 62.66 -27.71 1.13
C TYR A 155 61.34 -28.48 1.23
N LYS A 156 61.07 -29.14 2.36
CA LYS A 156 59.79 -29.81 2.65
C LYS A 156 58.64 -28.81 2.73
N ALA A 157 58.84 -27.66 3.39
CA ALA A 157 57.84 -26.59 3.44
C ALA A 157 57.55 -26.02 2.04
N HIS A 158 58.55 -25.90 1.17
CA HIS A 158 58.35 -25.53 -0.23
C HIS A 158 57.52 -26.57 -1.00
N LEU A 159 57.83 -27.88 -0.85
CA LEU A 159 57.07 -28.94 -1.52
C LEU A 159 55.61 -29.01 -1.03
N ILE A 160 55.36 -28.89 0.28
CA ILE A 160 54.00 -28.87 0.83
C ILE A 160 53.18 -27.71 0.26
N LYS A 161 53.75 -26.49 0.16
CA LYS A 161 53.06 -25.35 -0.50
C LYS A 161 52.70 -25.64 -1.97
N GLN A 162 53.52 -26.41 -2.68
CA GLN A 162 53.20 -26.81 -4.07
C GLN A 162 52.07 -27.84 -4.12
N GLU A 163 52.08 -28.82 -3.21
CA GLU A 163 51.02 -29.82 -3.05
C GLU A 163 49.67 -29.18 -2.64
N GLU A 164 49.68 -28.25 -1.67
CA GLU A 164 48.53 -27.45 -1.26
C GLU A 164 47.97 -26.61 -2.41
N LYS A 165 48.84 -25.99 -3.23
CA LYS A 165 48.42 -25.25 -4.43
C LYS A 165 47.78 -26.16 -5.47
N LEU A 166 48.42 -27.28 -5.81
CA LEU A 166 47.93 -28.21 -6.84
C LEU A 166 46.61 -28.87 -6.43
N THR A 167 46.47 -29.29 -5.18
CA THR A 167 45.20 -29.85 -4.66
C THR A 167 44.08 -28.81 -4.53
N LEU A 168 44.40 -27.51 -4.47
CA LEU A 168 43.42 -26.44 -4.57
C LEU A 168 43.01 -26.19 -6.03
N GLU A 169 43.97 -26.10 -6.96
CA GLU A 169 43.70 -25.97 -8.40
C GLU A 169 42.91 -27.20 -8.94
N GLU A 170 43.15 -28.41 -8.42
CA GLU A 170 42.34 -29.61 -8.70
C GLU A 170 40.88 -29.48 -8.22
N ARG A 171 40.66 -28.97 -6.99
CA ARG A 171 39.30 -28.76 -6.46
C ARG A 171 38.52 -27.72 -7.25
N GLU A 172 39.16 -26.62 -7.63
CA GLU A 172 38.55 -25.59 -8.49
C GLU A 172 38.13 -26.18 -9.86
N LEU A 173 38.98 -27.00 -10.46
CA LEU A 173 38.67 -27.69 -11.72
C LEU A 173 37.54 -28.72 -11.56
N LEU A 174 37.52 -29.51 -10.48
CA LEU A 174 36.45 -30.47 -10.20
C LEU A 174 35.10 -29.77 -9.97
N GLU A 175 35.07 -28.63 -9.28
CA GLU A 175 33.85 -27.84 -9.11
C GLU A 175 33.40 -27.15 -10.41
N ALA A 176 34.34 -26.66 -11.24
CA ALA A 176 34.03 -26.14 -12.56
C ALA A 176 33.41 -27.23 -13.47
N VAL A 177 33.96 -28.45 -13.47
CA VAL A 177 33.39 -29.61 -14.20
C VAL A 177 32.02 -30.00 -13.66
N LYS A 178 31.81 -30.00 -12.34
CA LYS A 178 30.52 -30.27 -11.70
C LYS A 178 29.45 -29.24 -12.12
N ASN A 179 29.80 -27.96 -12.17
CA ASN A 179 28.89 -26.91 -12.61
C ASN A 179 28.60 -27.01 -14.12
N LYS A 180 29.59 -27.35 -14.96
CA LYS A 180 29.36 -27.60 -16.39
C LYS A 180 28.50 -28.84 -16.67
N LYS A 181 28.55 -29.87 -15.82
CA LYS A 181 27.61 -31.01 -15.89
C LYS A 181 26.17 -30.58 -15.59
N LYS A 182 25.95 -29.77 -14.54
CA LYS A 182 24.63 -29.18 -14.24
C LYS A 182 24.09 -28.33 -15.39
N GLU A 183 24.89 -27.40 -15.92
CA GLU A 183 24.49 -26.56 -17.07
C GLU A 183 24.05 -27.42 -18.27
N ARG A 184 24.76 -28.53 -18.55
CA ARG A 184 24.42 -29.48 -19.61
C ARG A 184 23.11 -30.25 -19.31
N GLU A 185 22.88 -30.62 -18.05
CA GLU A 185 21.65 -31.30 -17.60
C GLU A 185 20.44 -30.34 -17.66
N GLU A 186 20.60 -29.10 -17.22
CA GLU A 186 19.58 -28.03 -17.33
C GLU A 186 19.24 -27.71 -18.78
N LEU A 187 20.25 -27.58 -19.66
CA LEU A 187 20.05 -27.43 -21.10
C LEU A 187 19.39 -28.66 -21.74
N GLY A 188 19.71 -29.88 -21.27
CA GLY A 188 19.06 -31.11 -21.71
C GLY A 188 17.57 -31.15 -21.35
N VAL A 189 17.20 -30.71 -20.14
CA VAL A 189 15.79 -30.58 -19.71
C VAL A 189 15.06 -29.50 -20.52
N GLN A 190 15.70 -28.36 -20.80
CA GLN A 190 15.12 -27.32 -21.65
C GLN A 190 14.91 -27.79 -23.09
N LEU A 191 15.88 -28.53 -23.66
CA LEU A 191 15.78 -29.11 -25.00
C LEU A 191 14.67 -30.18 -25.09
N TYR A 192 14.54 -31.02 -24.06
CA TYR A 192 13.43 -31.99 -23.97
C TYR A 192 12.07 -31.30 -23.86
N GLY A 193 11.97 -30.21 -23.08
CA GLY A 193 10.78 -29.37 -23.02
C GLY A 193 10.42 -28.77 -24.39
N ALA A 194 11.39 -28.23 -25.12
CA ALA A 194 11.19 -27.72 -26.47
C ALA A 194 10.79 -28.81 -27.47
N GLN A 195 11.34 -30.02 -27.36
CA GLN A 195 10.92 -31.18 -28.16
C GLN A 195 9.47 -31.58 -27.85
N GLN A 196 9.05 -31.56 -26.58
CA GLN A 196 7.67 -31.85 -26.19
C GLN A 196 6.69 -30.77 -26.70
N GLU A 197 7.07 -29.49 -26.65
CA GLU A 197 6.27 -28.42 -27.25
C GLU A 197 6.18 -28.52 -28.77
N LEU A 198 7.28 -28.88 -29.45
CA LEU A 198 7.33 -29.10 -30.90
C LEU A 198 6.44 -30.27 -31.32
N ALA A 199 6.51 -31.41 -30.63
CA ALA A 199 5.63 -32.55 -30.88
C ALA A 199 4.14 -32.19 -30.66
N ARG A 200 3.85 -31.38 -29.63
CA ARG A 200 2.48 -30.86 -29.38
C ARG A 200 2.01 -29.92 -30.50
N GLN A 201 2.91 -29.14 -31.10
CA GLN A 201 2.59 -28.28 -32.24
C GLN A 201 2.38 -29.09 -33.53
N GLN A 202 3.19 -30.13 -33.79
CA GLN A 202 3.00 -31.05 -34.91
C GLN A 202 1.63 -31.75 -34.83
N MET A 203 1.28 -32.34 -33.68
CA MET A 203 -0.03 -32.99 -33.47
C MET A 203 -1.22 -32.00 -33.51
N LEU A 204 -0.99 -30.69 -33.40
CA LEU A 204 -2.01 -29.68 -33.67
C LEU A 204 -2.11 -29.35 -35.17
N LEU A 205 -0.96 -29.22 -35.85
CA LEU A 205 -0.90 -29.01 -37.30
C LEU A 205 -1.56 -30.15 -38.08
N GLU A 206 -1.33 -31.41 -37.67
CA GLU A 206 -1.98 -32.59 -38.24
C GLU A 206 -3.50 -32.54 -38.10
N LYS A 207 -4.02 -32.11 -36.93
CA LYS A 207 -5.47 -31.97 -36.70
C LYS A 207 -6.11 -30.87 -37.53
N GLU A 208 -5.44 -29.73 -37.68
CA GLU A 208 -5.91 -28.67 -38.59
C GLU A 208 -5.85 -29.13 -40.06
N HIS A 209 -4.90 -30.00 -40.42
CA HIS A 209 -4.82 -30.61 -41.75
C HIS A 209 -5.95 -31.63 -41.99
N ASP A 210 -6.30 -32.47 -41.01
CA ASP A 210 -7.47 -33.36 -41.07
C ASP A 210 -8.78 -32.57 -41.22
N ILE A 211 -8.94 -31.50 -40.44
CA ILE A 211 -10.10 -30.58 -40.52
C ILE A 211 -10.16 -29.92 -41.91
N PHE A 212 -9.03 -29.46 -42.45
CA PHE A 212 -8.95 -28.92 -43.81
C PHE A 212 -9.35 -29.96 -44.87
N ASN A 213 -8.91 -31.22 -44.73
CA ASN A 213 -9.21 -32.29 -45.66
C ASN A 213 -10.71 -32.67 -45.66
N ASP A 214 -11.34 -32.74 -44.49
CA ASP A 214 -12.79 -32.93 -44.33
C ASP A 214 -13.58 -31.75 -44.94
N ILE A 215 -13.20 -30.50 -44.66
CA ILE A 215 -13.80 -29.31 -45.27
C ILE A 215 -13.65 -29.32 -46.80
N ASN A 216 -12.49 -29.72 -47.32
CA ASN A 216 -12.25 -29.81 -48.77
C ASN A 216 -13.05 -30.95 -49.42
N GLN A 217 -13.21 -32.09 -48.73
CA GLN A 217 -14.08 -33.18 -49.18
C GLN A 217 -15.55 -32.74 -49.25
N ARG A 218 -16.04 -32.02 -48.24
CA ARG A 218 -17.39 -31.42 -48.23
C ARG A 218 -17.57 -30.39 -49.34
N ARG A 219 -16.58 -29.52 -49.57
CA ARG A 219 -16.57 -28.56 -50.71
C ARG A 219 -16.72 -29.29 -52.04
N ASN A 220 -15.93 -30.35 -52.27
CA ASN A 220 -16.02 -31.16 -53.50
C ASN A 220 -17.39 -31.84 -53.66
N GLN A 221 -18.02 -32.33 -52.57
CA GLN A 221 -19.38 -32.88 -52.61
C GLN A 221 -20.45 -31.83 -52.95
N CYS A 222 -20.32 -30.61 -52.42
CA CYS A 222 -21.18 -29.48 -52.78
C CYS A 222 -20.97 -29.02 -54.23
N GLU A 223 -19.75 -29.06 -54.75
CA GLU A 223 -19.45 -28.70 -56.14
C GLU A 223 -19.96 -29.76 -57.13
N MET A 224 -19.91 -31.04 -56.77
CA MET A 224 -20.50 -32.14 -57.56
C MET A 224 -22.04 -32.03 -57.61
N SER A 225 -22.71 -31.87 -56.47
CA SER A 225 -24.18 -31.70 -56.46
C SER A 225 -24.63 -30.40 -57.14
N LEU A 226 -23.86 -29.31 -57.05
CA LEU A 226 -24.09 -28.09 -57.82
C LEU A 226 -23.95 -28.31 -59.34
N LYS A 227 -23.03 -29.20 -59.77
CA LYS A 227 -22.87 -29.57 -61.18
C LYS A 227 -24.05 -30.40 -61.67
N GLU A 228 -24.48 -31.40 -60.90
CA GLU A 228 -25.68 -32.21 -61.20
C GLU A 228 -26.92 -31.34 -61.36
N VAL A 229 -27.14 -30.38 -60.45
CA VAL A 229 -28.27 -29.42 -60.54
C VAL A 229 -28.17 -28.53 -61.78
N LYS A 230 -26.96 -28.09 -62.19
CA LYS A 230 -26.77 -27.32 -63.43
C LYS A 230 -27.07 -28.14 -64.68
N ASP A 231 -26.63 -29.40 -64.72
CA ASP A 231 -26.87 -30.31 -65.85
C ASP A 231 -28.36 -30.67 -65.96
N MET A 232 -29.06 -30.90 -64.83
CA MET A 232 -30.52 -31.06 -64.79
C MET A 232 -31.27 -29.80 -65.25
N HIS A 233 -30.84 -28.61 -64.81
CA HIS A 233 -31.47 -27.35 -65.23
C HIS A 233 -31.32 -27.12 -66.75
N LYS A 234 -30.16 -27.48 -67.32
CA LYS A 234 -29.92 -27.44 -68.76
C LYS A 234 -30.86 -28.38 -69.53
N GLN A 235 -31.03 -29.62 -69.07
CA GLN A 235 -31.98 -30.57 -69.69
C GLN A 235 -33.41 -30.01 -69.72
N ILE A 236 -33.88 -29.41 -68.62
CA ILE A 236 -35.21 -28.78 -68.54
C ILE A 236 -35.35 -27.61 -69.53
N ILE A 237 -34.29 -26.81 -69.74
CA ILE A 237 -34.28 -25.74 -70.74
C ILE A 237 -34.36 -26.31 -72.17
N ASP A 238 -33.62 -27.38 -72.47
CA ASP A 238 -33.62 -28.02 -73.80
C ASP A 238 -34.98 -28.68 -74.11
N GLU A 239 -35.62 -29.32 -73.13
CA GLU A 239 -37.00 -29.84 -73.24
C GLU A 239 -38.04 -28.73 -73.43
N MET A 240 -37.95 -27.63 -72.67
CA MET A 240 -38.84 -26.48 -72.79
C MET A 240 -38.73 -25.84 -74.19
N ASN A 241 -37.51 -25.72 -74.72
CA ASN A 241 -37.26 -25.27 -76.09
C ASN A 241 -37.80 -26.24 -77.15
N HIS A 242 -37.72 -27.56 -76.93
CA HIS A 242 -38.28 -28.55 -77.84
C HIS A 242 -39.82 -28.51 -77.88
N ASN A 243 -40.47 -28.39 -76.72
CA ASN A 243 -41.91 -28.25 -76.62
C ASN A 243 -42.41 -26.91 -77.22
N ARG A 244 -41.64 -25.82 -77.06
CA ARG A 244 -41.91 -24.53 -77.71
C ARG A 244 -41.88 -24.61 -79.24
N LYS A 245 -41.00 -25.43 -79.84
CA LYS A 245 -40.96 -25.66 -81.30
C LYS A 245 -42.22 -26.40 -81.79
N LYS A 246 -42.60 -27.50 -81.14
CA LYS A 246 -43.83 -28.27 -81.46
C LYS A 246 -45.10 -27.41 -81.39
N ALA A 247 -45.18 -26.50 -80.41
CA ALA A 247 -46.31 -25.58 -80.27
C ALA A 247 -46.41 -24.56 -81.43
N ILE A 248 -45.29 -24.20 -82.06
CA ILE A 248 -45.27 -23.34 -83.26
C ILE A 248 -45.66 -24.15 -84.49
N GLU A 249 -45.13 -25.36 -84.65
CA GLU A 249 -45.46 -26.28 -85.75
C GLU A 249 -46.97 -26.54 -85.83
N LEU A 250 -47.58 -27.02 -84.73
CA LEU A 250 -49.03 -27.29 -84.64
C LEU A 250 -49.90 -26.05 -84.93
N ARG A 251 -49.43 -24.85 -84.56
CA ARG A 251 -50.15 -23.60 -84.87
C ARG A 251 -50.21 -23.33 -86.37
N THR A 252 -49.10 -23.55 -87.08
CA THR A 252 -49.07 -23.37 -88.55
C THR A 252 -49.94 -24.40 -89.29
N GLU A 253 -50.15 -25.60 -88.74
CA GLU A 253 -51.09 -26.58 -89.32
C GLU A 253 -52.55 -26.09 -89.23
N VAL A 254 -52.96 -25.51 -88.11
CA VAL A 254 -54.31 -24.94 -87.93
C VAL A 254 -54.57 -23.76 -88.88
N GLU A 255 -53.59 -22.87 -89.02
CA GLU A 255 -53.68 -21.71 -89.92
C GLU A 255 -53.84 -22.16 -91.39
N ASN A 256 -53.16 -23.23 -91.81
CA ASN A 256 -53.31 -23.85 -93.14
C ASN A 256 -54.67 -24.53 -93.38
N ILE A 257 -55.30 -25.11 -92.34
CA ILE A 257 -56.62 -25.74 -92.47
C ILE A 257 -57.71 -24.67 -92.66
N THR A 258 -57.63 -23.58 -91.89
CA THR A 258 -58.59 -22.46 -91.95
C THR A 258 -58.66 -21.86 -93.37
N ALA A 259 -57.50 -21.69 -94.03
CA ALA A 259 -57.42 -21.16 -95.39
C ALA A 259 -58.14 -22.03 -96.44
N ARG A 260 -58.20 -23.36 -96.26
CA ARG A 260 -58.86 -24.27 -97.21
C ARG A 260 -60.38 -24.20 -97.16
N LEU A 261 -60.96 -23.84 -96.01
CA LEU A 261 -62.41 -23.80 -95.80
C LEU A 261 -63.03 -22.65 -96.61
N HIS A 262 -62.40 -21.47 -96.58
CA HIS A 262 -62.87 -20.26 -97.28
C HIS A 262 -63.05 -20.46 -98.80
N TYR A 263 -62.16 -21.22 -99.46
CA TYR A 263 -62.26 -21.50 -100.90
C TYR A 263 -63.45 -22.40 -101.29
N MET A 264 -64.04 -23.15 -100.35
CA MET A 264 -65.20 -23.99 -100.63
C MET A 264 -66.54 -23.24 -100.55
N GLU A 265 -66.57 -22.06 -99.91
CA GLU A 265 -67.81 -21.30 -99.75
C GLU A 265 -68.09 -20.37 -100.94
N GLU A 266 -67.05 -19.88 -101.62
CA GLU A 266 -67.17 -18.99 -102.78
C GLU A 266 -67.83 -19.70 -103.98
N ALA A 267 -67.40 -20.93 -104.28
CA ALA A 267 -67.94 -21.77 -105.36
C ALA A 267 -69.42 -22.21 -105.18
N LYS A 268 -70.05 -21.86 -104.05
CA LYS A 268 -71.44 -22.20 -103.70
C LYS A 268 -72.44 -21.13 -104.15
N GLU A 269 -72.00 -19.90 -104.39
CA GLU A 269 -72.86 -18.76 -104.73
C GLU A 269 -73.26 -18.78 -106.22
N ASP A 270 -72.30 -19.01 -107.13
CA ASP A 270 -72.52 -18.97 -108.59
C ASP A 270 -73.70 -19.84 -109.06
N VAL A 271 -73.81 -21.06 -108.51
CA VAL A 271 -74.86 -22.05 -108.84
C VAL A 271 -76.28 -21.53 -108.58
N ARG A 272 -76.46 -20.51 -107.73
CA ARG A 272 -77.77 -19.88 -107.47
C ARG A 272 -78.24 -19.00 -108.62
N SER A 273 -77.33 -18.50 -109.48
CA SER A 273 -77.66 -17.54 -110.53
C SER A 273 -78.45 -18.17 -111.69
N ASP A 274 -78.04 -19.34 -112.19
CA ASP A 274 -78.69 -20.05 -113.30
C ASP A 274 -80.17 -20.40 -113.04
N ILE A 275 -80.54 -20.59 -111.78
CA ILE A 275 -81.92 -20.92 -111.38
C ILE A 275 -82.90 -19.78 -111.77
N ALA A 276 -82.42 -18.54 -111.91
CA ALA A 276 -83.23 -17.43 -112.40
C ALA A 276 -83.78 -17.65 -113.82
N VAL A 277 -83.16 -18.51 -114.64
CA VAL A 277 -83.63 -18.87 -115.99
C VAL A 277 -84.84 -19.82 -115.93
N MET A 278 -85.01 -20.60 -114.85
CA MET A 278 -86.21 -21.42 -114.62
C MET A 278 -87.48 -20.59 -114.40
N ARG A 279 -87.38 -19.26 -114.29
CA ARG A 279 -88.53 -18.33 -114.27
C ARG A 279 -89.46 -18.46 -115.50
N ARG A 280 -89.06 -19.16 -116.57
CA ARG A 280 -89.96 -19.50 -117.69
C ARG A 280 -90.85 -20.73 -117.45
N ALA A 281 -90.71 -21.43 -116.33
CA ALA A 281 -91.69 -22.40 -115.83
C ALA A 281 -92.82 -21.74 -114.99
N ALA A 282 -92.78 -20.41 -114.81
CA ALA A 282 -93.68 -19.69 -113.90
C ALA A 282 -95.18 -19.78 -114.27
N GLU A 283 -95.53 -20.00 -115.53
CA GLU A 283 -96.94 -20.18 -115.94
C GLU A 283 -97.57 -21.46 -115.37
N LYS A 284 -96.75 -22.45 -114.97
CA LYS A 284 -97.20 -23.58 -114.14
C LYS A 284 -97.23 -23.20 -112.65
N ALA A 285 -96.35 -22.30 -112.23
CA ALA A 285 -96.29 -21.84 -110.85
C ALA A 285 -97.56 -21.07 -110.45
N ASP A 286 -98.25 -20.33 -111.33
CA ASP A 286 -99.47 -19.57 -110.96
C ASP A 286 -100.58 -20.42 -110.29
N VAL A 287 -100.72 -21.70 -110.68
CA VAL A 287 -101.69 -22.63 -110.06
C VAL A 287 -101.14 -23.22 -108.75
N GLU A 288 -99.82 -23.41 -108.65
CA GLU A 288 -99.17 -23.76 -107.40
C GLU A 288 -99.12 -22.55 -106.44
N VAL A 289 -99.11 -21.31 -106.93
CA VAL A 289 -99.08 -20.05 -106.16
C VAL A 289 -100.34 -19.89 -105.32
N ALA A 290 -101.54 -20.15 -105.84
CA ALA A 290 -102.77 -20.07 -105.01
C ALA A 290 -102.78 -21.07 -103.83
N LYS A 291 -102.06 -22.19 -103.95
CA LYS A 291 -101.85 -23.15 -102.85
C LYS A 291 -100.70 -22.73 -101.95
N ALA A 292 -99.60 -22.35 -102.58
CA ALA A 292 -98.40 -21.86 -101.94
C ALA A 292 -98.69 -20.57 -101.17
N GLU A 293 -99.62 -19.70 -101.52
CA GLU A 293 -100.04 -18.54 -100.70
C GLU A 293 -100.61 -18.97 -99.35
N SER A 294 -101.37 -20.07 -99.31
CA SER A 294 -101.92 -20.63 -98.06
C SER A 294 -100.82 -21.22 -97.18
N ASP A 295 -99.89 -21.98 -97.79
CA ASP A 295 -98.77 -22.59 -97.07
C ASP A 295 -97.62 -21.61 -96.80
N LYS A 296 -97.47 -20.56 -97.61
CA LYS A 296 -96.59 -19.40 -97.44
C LYS A 296 -97.09 -18.52 -96.32
N LYS A 297 -98.40 -18.32 -96.17
CA LYS A 297 -98.94 -17.65 -94.97
C LYS A 297 -98.65 -18.42 -93.68
N LYS A 298 -98.65 -19.76 -93.72
CA LYS A 298 -98.19 -20.60 -92.59
C LYS A 298 -96.68 -20.54 -92.41
N GLN A 299 -95.92 -20.58 -93.51
CA GLN A 299 -94.46 -20.46 -93.53
C GLN A 299 -94.01 -19.08 -93.06
N ASP A 300 -94.75 -18.02 -93.33
CA ASP A 300 -94.46 -16.65 -92.93
C ASP A 300 -94.79 -16.43 -91.46
N LEU A 301 -95.84 -17.06 -90.93
CA LEU A 301 -96.04 -17.14 -89.47
C LEU A 301 -94.94 -17.97 -88.79
N LEU A 302 -94.47 -19.06 -89.41
CA LEU A 302 -93.36 -19.86 -88.90
C LEU A 302 -92.01 -19.11 -89.01
N VAL A 303 -91.80 -18.36 -90.09
CA VAL A 303 -90.61 -17.51 -90.32
C VAL A 303 -90.65 -16.30 -89.40
N ASP A 304 -91.82 -15.72 -89.12
CA ASP A 304 -91.99 -14.67 -88.12
C ASP A 304 -91.66 -15.20 -86.72
N MET A 305 -92.22 -16.35 -86.30
CA MET A 305 -91.82 -17.00 -85.03
C MET A 305 -90.33 -17.39 -84.99
N LEU A 306 -89.75 -17.88 -86.09
CA LEU A 306 -88.33 -18.23 -86.15
C LEU A 306 -87.43 -16.99 -86.20
N THR A 307 -87.87 -15.91 -86.83
CA THR A 307 -87.17 -14.61 -86.86
C THR A 307 -87.22 -13.97 -85.48
N GLN A 308 -88.40 -13.93 -84.85
CA GLN A 308 -88.54 -13.52 -83.45
C GLN A 308 -87.69 -14.38 -82.51
N ARG A 309 -87.61 -15.71 -82.69
CA ARG A 309 -86.70 -16.54 -81.86
C ARG A 309 -85.23 -16.36 -82.23
N VAL A 310 -84.87 -16.04 -83.48
CA VAL A 310 -83.50 -15.73 -83.91
C VAL A 310 -83.06 -14.35 -83.41
N ASP A 311 -83.93 -13.35 -83.44
CA ASP A 311 -83.67 -12.00 -82.94
C ASP A 311 -83.66 -11.99 -81.41
N HIS A 312 -84.53 -12.76 -80.76
CA HIS A 312 -84.43 -13.00 -79.32
C HIS A 312 -83.19 -13.83 -78.94
N LEU A 313 -82.75 -14.80 -79.76
CA LEU A 313 -81.45 -15.46 -79.59
C LEU A 313 -80.28 -14.49 -79.82
N ARG A 314 -80.41 -13.52 -80.72
CA ARG A 314 -79.42 -12.44 -80.91
C ARG A 314 -79.43 -11.47 -79.74
N GLU A 315 -80.57 -11.17 -79.12
CA GLU A 315 -80.67 -10.42 -77.88
C GLU A 315 -80.02 -11.18 -76.71
N GLU A 316 -80.30 -12.48 -76.57
CA GLU A 316 -79.63 -13.38 -75.61
C GLU A 316 -78.11 -13.39 -75.85
N ILE A 317 -77.64 -13.54 -77.10
CA ILE A 317 -76.21 -13.51 -77.46
C ILE A 317 -75.59 -12.13 -77.18
N ASN A 318 -76.19 -11.03 -77.64
CA ASN A 318 -75.68 -9.67 -77.41
C ASN A 318 -75.61 -9.35 -75.91
N MET A 319 -76.58 -9.83 -75.12
CA MET A 319 -76.58 -9.73 -73.65
C MET A 319 -75.43 -10.53 -73.04
N TYR A 320 -75.21 -11.78 -73.48
CA TYR A 320 -74.11 -12.61 -72.99
C TYR A 320 -72.73 -12.09 -73.44
N GLU A 321 -72.61 -11.54 -74.65
CA GLU A 321 -71.38 -10.89 -75.13
C GLU A 321 -71.09 -9.62 -74.31
N ALA A 322 -72.09 -8.77 -74.06
CA ALA A 322 -71.94 -7.61 -73.16
C ALA A 322 -71.57 -8.03 -71.73
N GLN A 323 -72.16 -9.12 -71.22
CA GLN A 323 -71.80 -9.70 -69.92
C GLN A 323 -70.37 -10.26 -69.89
N CYS A 324 -69.93 -10.94 -70.95
CA CYS A 324 -68.56 -11.43 -71.07
C CYS A 324 -67.54 -10.29 -71.20
N VAL A 325 -67.86 -9.20 -71.93
CA VAL A 325 -67.02 -8.00 -72.00
C VAL A 325 -66.91 -7.37 -70.61
N ALA A 326 -68.04 -7.12 -69.92
CA ALA A 326 -68.06 -6.57 -68.57
C ALA A 326 -67.27 -7.43 -67.58
N GLN A 327 -67.47 -8.75 -67.57
CA GLN A 327 -66.68 -9.68 -66.74
C GLN A 327 -65.19 -9.68 -67.12
N SER A 328 -64.84 -9.48 -68.40
CA SER A 328 -63.44 -9.33 -68.82
C SER A 328 -62.82 -8.02 -68.31
N GLU A 329 -63.62 -6.97 -68.13
CA GLU A 329 -63.17 -5.67 -67.63
C GLU A 329 -63.09 -5.67 -66.09
N GLU A 330 -64.07 -6.26 -65.40
CA GLU A 330 -64.02 -6.53 -63.96
C GLU A 330 -62.82 -7.42 -63.59
N THR A 331 -62.55 -8.48 -64.35
CA THR A 331 -61.39 -9.35 -64.08
C THR A 331 -60.05 -8.68 -64.41
N LYS A 332 -59.95 -7.84 -65.45
CA LYS A 332 -58.76 -6.99 -65.69
C LYS A 332 -58.57 -5.96 -64.57
N ALA A 333 -59.65 -5.34 -64.08
CA ALA A 333 -59.58 -4.42 -62.96
C ALA A 333 -59.15 -5.14 -61.67
N ALA A 334 -59.68 -6.33 -61.39
CA ALA A 334 -59.26 -7.15 -60.26
C ALA A 334 -57.79 -7.60 -60.38
N GLN A 335 -57.32 -7.96 -61.57
CA GLN A 335 -55.90 -8.28 -61.83
C GLN A 335 -55.00 -7.05 -61.65
N LYS A 336 -55.43 -5.88 -62.10
CA LYS A 336 -54.71 -4.62 -61.88
C LYS A 336 -54.61 -4.30 -60.39
N ASN A 337 -55.73 -4.32 -59.67
CA ASN A 337 -55.77 -4.10 -58.22
C ASN A 337 -54.91 -5.14 -57.46
N LEU A 338 -54.88 -6.40 -57.91
CA LEU A 338 -54.00 -7.43 -57.36
C LEU A 338 -52.53 -7.10 -57.61
N SER A 339 -52.16 -6.64 -58.81
CA SER A 339 -50.78 -6.23 -59.11
C SER A 339 -50.34 -5.00 -58.33
N GLU A 340 -51.24 -4.03 -58.13
CA GLU A 340 -50.98 -2.84 -57.31
C GLU A 340 -50.80 -3.24 -55.84
N ALA A 341 -51.69 -4.07 -55.28
CA ALA A 341 -51.54 -4.62 -53.93
C ALA A 341 -50.28 -5.48 -53.76
N LEU A 342 -49.83 -6.22 -54.78
CA LEU A 342 -48.55 -6.93 -54.74
C LEU A 342 -47.36 -5.96 -54.69
N THR A 343 -47.37 -4.88 -55.48
CA THR A 343 -46.33 -3.83 -55.39
C THR A 343 -46.35 -3.07 -54.06
N GLU A 344 -47.52 -2.87 -53.45
CA GLU A 344 -47.63 -2.34 -52.08
C GLU A 344 -47.06 -3.31 -51.04
N ILE A 345 -47.31 -4.62 -51.16
CA ILE A 345 -46.74 -5.66 -50.28
C ILE A 345 -45.22 -5.74 -50.44
N GLU A 346 -44.67 -5.56 -51.65
CA GLU A 346 -43.23 -5.50 -51.89
C GLU A 346 -42.61 -4.22 -51.30
N ALA A 347 -43.28 -3.07 -51.44
CA ALA A 347 -42.89 -1.82 -50.80
C ALA A 347 -42.89 -1.93 -49.27
N LEU A 348 -43.95 -2.49 -48.68
CA LEU A 348 -44.05 -2.74 -47.23
C LEU A 348 -42.96 -3.69 -46.72
N HIS A 349 -42.56 -4.72 -47.50
CA HIS A 349 -41.42 -5.57 -47.15
C HIS A 349 -40.08 -4.83 -47.24
N LEU A 350 -39.91 -3.89 -48.17
CA LEU A 350 -38.72 -3.04 -48.25
C LEU A 350 -38.65 -2.06 -47.07
N GLU A 351 -39.77 -1.41 -46.75
CA GLU A 351 -39.89 -0.57 -45.55
C GLU A 351 -39.64 -1.37 -44.27
N GLN A 352 -40.22 -2.57 -44.12
CA GLN A 352 -39.99 -3.43 -42.96
C GLN A 352 -38.51 -3.82 -42.81
N LYS A 353 -37.82 -4.16 -43.91
CA LYS A 353 -36.37 -4.41 -43.91
C LYS A 353 -35.58 -3.16 -43.51
N GLN A 354 -35.94 -2.00 -44.05
CA GLN A 354 -35.30 -0.73 -43.71
C GLN A 354 -35.53 -0.35 -42.23
N LEU A 355 -36.73 -0.57 -41.70
CA LEU A 355 -37.07 -0.32 -40.29
C LEU A 355 -36.33 -1.28 -39.36
N LEU A 356 -36.22 -2.56 -39.71
CA LEU A 356 -35.38 -3.54 -39.00
C LEU A 356 -33.89 -3.15 -39.04
N GLN A 357 -33.40 -2.64 -40.15
CA GLN A 357 -32.01 -2.18 -40.29
C GLN A 357 -31.75 -0.89 -39.47
N GLN A 358 -32.68 0.06 -39.50
CA GLN A 358 -32.64 1.26 -38.65
C GLN A 358 -32.74 0.89 -37.16
N TRP A 359 -33.63 -0.03 -36.79
CA TRP A 359 -33.77 -0.52 -35.42
C TRP A 359 -32.50 -1.24 -34.94
N ASN A 360 -31.91 -2.12 -35.75
CA ASN A 360 -30.62 -2.75 -35.46
C ASN A 360 -29.50 -1.71 -35.31
N SER A 361 -29.45 -0.68 -36.18
CA SER A 361 -28.46 0.41 -36.05
C SER A 361 -28.68 1.23 -34.77
N SER A 362 -29.93 1.43 -34.36
CA SER A 362 -30.33 2.13 -33.13
C SER A 362 -30.00 1.29 -31.89
N LEU A 363 -30.14 -0.04 -31.98
CA LEU A 363 -29.79 -0.99 -30.93
C LEU A 363 -28.26 -1.08 -30.74
N ILE A 364 -27.49 -1.10 -31.83
CA ILE A 364 -26.02 -0.98 -31.80
C ILE A 364 -25.61 0.39 -31.24
N GLY A 365 -26.29 1.46 -31.65
CA GLY A 365 -26.10 2.82 -31.11
C GLY A 365 -26.55 2.98 -29.66
N MET A 366 -27.43 2.11 -29.14
CA MET A 366 -27.78 2.02 -27.73
C MET A 366 -26.69 1.25 -26.98
N LYS A 367 -26.35 0.03 -27.43
CA LYS A 367 -25.29 -0.79 -26.83
C LYS A 367 -23.96 -0.03 -26.71
N ARG A 368 -23.54 0.73 -27.73
CA ARG A 368 -22.35 1.59 -27.68
C ARG A 368 -22.46 2.74 -26.66
N ARG A 369 -23.66 3.29 -26.43
CA ARG A 369 -23.90 4.28 -25.37
C ARG A 369 -23.89 3.62 -23.99
N ASP A 370 -24.41 2.40 -23.86
CA ASP A 370 -24.42 1.64 -22.61
C ASP A 370 -22.98 1.19 -22.24
N GLU A 371 -22.19 0.77 -23.21
CA GLU A 371 -20.76 0.48 -23.10
C GLU A 371 -19.97 1.73 -22.67
N ALA A 372 -20.18 2.87 -23.34
CA ALA A 372 -19.56 4.15 -22.97
C ALA A 372 -20.02 4.66 -21.60
N TYR A 373 -21.28 4.46 -21.23
CA TYR A 373 -21.82 4.79 -19.92
C TYR A 373 -21.21 3.91 -18.82
N SER A 374 -21.05 2.61 -19.06
CA SER A 374 -20.35 1.69 -18.13
C SER A 374 -18.90 2.13 -17.94
N ALA A 375 -18.17 2.43 -19.02
CA ALA A 375 -16.79 2.92 -18.94
C ALA A 375 -16.69 4.25 -18.17
N MET A 376 -17.63 5.19 -18.39
CA MET A 376 -17.68 6.45 -17.65
C MET A 376 -18.02 6.23 -16.16
N GLN A 377 -18.92 5.29 -15.86
CA GLN A 377 -19.30 4.93 -14.49
C GLN A 377 -18.16 4.19 -13.76
N GLU A 378 -17.38 3.37 -14.46
CA GLU A 378 -16.16 2.75 -13.95
C GLU A 378 -15.07 3.80 -13.66
N ALA A 379 -14.82 4.73 -14.60
CA ALA A 379 -13.91 5.85 -14.36
C ALA A 379 -14.35 6.72 -13.17
N LEU A 380 -15.64 6.99 -13.03
CA LEU A 380 -16.22 7.72 -11.90
C LEU A 380 -16.09 6.94 -10.57
N ASN A 381 -16.27 5.62 -10.59
CA ASN A 381 -16.02 4.77 -9.43
C ASN A 381 -14.53 4.74 -9.06
N LEU A 382 -13.62 4.72 -10.03
CA LEU A 382 -12.18 4.77 -9.81
C LEU A 382 -11.75 6.11 -9.19
N GLN A 383 -12.30 7.24 -9.67
CA GLN A 383 -12.07 8.55 -9.06
C GLN A 383 -12.67 8.64 -7.65
N ARG A 384 -13.84 8.04 -7.38
CA ARG A 384 -14.39 7.93 -6.02
C ARG A 384 -13.50 7.09 -5.09
N GLN A 385 -12.92 5.99 -5.57
CA GLN A 385 -11.92 5.22 -4.82
C GLN A 385 -10.65 6.05 -4.55
N ARG A 386 -10.22 6.87 -5.53
CA ARG A 386 -9.07 7.76 -5.39
C ARG A 386 -9.33 8.90 -4.40
N ILE A 387 -10.55 9.45 -4.38
CA ILE A 387 -10.99 10.43 -3.38
C ILE A 387 -11.00 9.77 -1.99
N LEU A 388 -11.58 8.58 -1.84
CA LEU A 388 -11.55 7.84 -0.56
C LEU A 388 -10.12 7.54 -0.09
N ALA A 389 -9.20 7.19 -1.00
CA ALA A 389 -7.79 7.02 -0.67
C ALA A 389 -7.17 8.34 -0.15
N ILE A 390 -7.36 9.44 -0.88
CA ILE A 390 -6.90 10.79 -0.47
C ILE A 390 -7.54 11.23 0.85
N GLU A 391 -8.81 10.89 1.11
CA GLU A 391 -9.48 11.13 2.39
C GLU A 391 -8.85 10.31 3.52
N THR A 392 -8.49 9.04 3.29
CA THR A 392 -7.76 8.24 4.29
C THR A 392 -6.31 8.71 4.50
N GLU A 393 -5.64 9.21 3.46
CA GLU A 393 -4.33 9.86 3.58
C GLU A 393 -4.45 11.15 4.41
N ILE A 394 -5.43 12.01 4.10
CA ILE A 394 -5.74 13.22 4.87
C ILE A 394 -6.06 12.88 6.32
N GLU A 395 -6.83 11.82 6.60
CA GLU A 395 -7.14 11.38 7.96
C GLU A 395 -5.91 10.81 8.68
N GLY A 396 -5.00 10.15 7.95
CA GLY A 396 -3.68 9.76 8.44
C GLY A 396 -2.80 10.96 8.79
N TYR A 397 -2.75 11.97 7.91
CA TYR A 397 -2.03 13.23 8.16
C TYR A 397 -2.65 14.00 9.32
N LYS A 398 -3.98 14.08 9.46
CA LYS A 398 -4.64 14.66 10.66
C LYS A 398 -4.18 13.95 11.93
N LYS A 399 -4.21 12.62 11.97
CA LYS A 399 -3.74 11.83 13.13
C LYS A 399 -2.25 12.06 13.42
N SER A 400 -1.43 12.23 12.39
CA SER A 400 -0.02 12.60 12.55
C SER A 400 0.16 14.03 13.08
N ILE A 401 -0.68 14.97 12.63
CA ILE A 401 -0.70 16.37 13.11
C ILE A 401 -1.16 16.42 14.56
N SER A 402 -2.22 15.70 14.94
CA SER A 402 -2.68 15.61 16.34
C SER A 402 -1.61 15.01 17.24
N LYS A 403 -0.92 13.93 16.84
CA LYS A 403 0.22 13.39 17.60
C LYS A 403 1.38 14.39 17.71
N ALA A 404 1.68 15.15 16.65
CA ALA A 404 2.69 16.20 16.69
C ALA A 404 2.26 17.40 17.57
N GLN A 405 0.96 17.71 17.63
CA GLN A 405 0.38 18.71 18.53
C GLN A 405 0.44 18.24 19.98
N GLU A 406 0.03 17.01 20.29
CA GLU A 406 0.17 16.39 21.61
C GLU A 406 1.64 16.38 22.08
N GLN A 407 2.58 16.05 21.20
CA GLN A 407 4.02 16.12 21.49
C GLN A 407 4.49 17.57 21.72
N ASN A 408 4.01 18.54 20.94
CA ASN A 408 4.34 19.95 21.12
C ASN A 408 3.72 20.52 22.40
N GLU A 409 2.52 20.11 22.79
CA GLU A 409 1.90 20.43 24.07
C GLU A 409 2.66 19.80 25.24
N GLN A 410 3.10 18.55 25.13
CA GLN A 410 3.97 17.91 26.12
C GLN A 410 5.31 18.66 26.25
N ILE A 411 5.96 18.99 25.13
CA ILE A 411 7.20 19.78 25.12
C ILE A 411 6.96 21.15 25.74
N THR A 412 5.91 21.87 25.36
CA THR A 412 5.51 23.17 25.93
C THR A 412 5.25 23.07 27.43
N MET A 413 4.58 22.01 27.90
CA MET A 413 4.37 21.76 29.33
C MET A 413 5.66 21.40 30.07
N THR A 414 6.62 20.72 29.43
CA THR A 414 7.97 20.55 30.02
C THR A 414 8.77 21.84 30.02
N GLN A 415 8.66 22.68 28.99
CA GLN A 415 9.28 24.00 28.95
C GLN A 415 8.72 24.90 30.04
N ILE A 416 7.40 24.96 30.21
CA ILE A 416 6.75 25.73 31.29
C ILE A 416 7.20 25.23 32.67
N LYS A 417 7.33 23.92 32.88
CA LYS A 417 7.91 23.36 34.12
C LYS A 417 9.36 23.76 34.30
N ILE A 418 10.21 23.62 33.28
CA ILE A 418 11.62 24.00 33.32
C ILE A 418 11.79 25.53 33.53
N GLU A 419 10.93 26.37 32.97
CA GLU A 419 10.90 27.81 33.21
C GLU A 419 10.45 28.14 34.64
N GLN A 420 9.46 27.42 35.19
CA GLN A 420 9.05 27.52 36.59
C GLN A 420 10.19 27.08 37.53
N ASP A 421 10.85 25.96 37.25
CA ASP A 421 12.02 25.46 37.98
C ASP A 421 13.20 26.45 37.90
N ILE A 422 13.49 27.00 36.72
CA ILE A 422 14.48 28.07 36.53
C ILE A 422 14.09 29.32 37.32
N SER A 423 12.79 29.68 37.38
CA SER A 423 12.32 30.81 38.19
C SER A 423 12.46 30.53 39.70
N MET A 424 12.21 29.29 40.13
CA MET A 424 12.36 28.84 41.51
C MET A 424 13.84 28.78 41.90
N VAL A 425 14.71 28.26 41.05
CA VAL A 425 16.17 28.27 41.23
C VAL A 425 16.71 29.70 41.23
N LYS A 426 16.26 30.60 40.35
CA LYS A 426 16.61 32.04 40.41
C LYS A 426 16.14 32.69 41.71
N LYS A 427 14.95 32.33 42.22
CA LYS A 427 14.42 32.82 43.51
C LYS A 427 15.21 32.25 44.70
N LEU A 428 15.56 30.97 44.68
CA LEU A 428 16.41 30.31 45.69
C LEU A 428 17.84 30.84 45.66
N MET A 429 18.39 31.16 44.48
CA MET A 429 19.68 31.80 44.28
C MET A 429 19.67 33.26 44.75
N SER A 430 18.55 33.98 44.58
CA SER A 430 18.34 35.30 45.17
C SER A 430 18.28 35.22 46.71
N ILE A 431 17.56 34.23 47.25
CA ILE A 431 17.49 33.97 48.70
C ILE A 431 18.84 33.51 49.28
N SER A 432 19.62 32.69 48.56
CA SER A 432 20.96 32.28 49.00
C SER A 432 21.95 33.44 48.89
N LYS A 433 21.83 34.30 47.88
CA LYS A 433 22.61 35.53 47.77
C LYS A 433 22.28 36.53 48.88
N THR A 434 21.01 36.79 49.19
CA THR A 434 20.65 37.69 50.31
C THR A 434 21.02 37.07 51.66
N LYS A 435 20.93 35.75 51.83
CA LYS A 435 21.51 35.05 52.99
C LYS A 435 23.03 35.16 53.06
N LEU A 436 23.76 35.10 51.94
CA LEU A 436 25.21 35.25 51.90
C LEU A 436 25.63 36.70 52.16
N GLU A 437 24.88 37.68 51.67
CA GLU A 437 25.06 39.10 51.97
C GLU A 437 24.75 39.38 53.46
N ALA A 438 23.67 38.80 54.01
CA ALA A 438 23.38 38.84 55.44
C ALA A 438 24.51 38.19 56.26
N LEU A 439 24.89 36.94 55.97
CA LEU A 439 26.02 36.24 56.60
C LEU A 439 27.35 36.98 56.44
N LYS A 440 27.56 37.75 55.36
CA LYS A 440 28.74 38.60 55.19
C LYS A 440 28.66 39.86 56.07
N THR A 441 27.47 40.43 56.25
CA THR A 441 27.26 41.53 57.21
C THR A 441 27.41 41.02 58.65
N GLU A 442 26.86 39.85 58.98
CA GLU A 442 27.03 39.16 60.26
C GLU A 442 28.50 38.79 60.50
N TYR A 443 29.21 38.26 59.50
CA TYR A 443 30.65 37.99 59.62
C TYR A 443 31.44 39.30 59.84
N SER A 444 31.03 40.42 59.23
CA SER A 444 31.66 41.72 59.47
C SER A 444 31.35 42.29 60.86
N THR A 445 30.14 42.09 61.39
CA THR A 445 29.80 42.49 62.77
C THR A 445 30.45 41.56 63.77
N TYR A 446 30.48 40.24 63.53
CA TYR A 446 31.20 39.26 64.34
C TYR A 446 32.70 39.50 64.34
N THR A 447 33.32 39.86 63.21
CA THR A 447 34.74 40.26 63.15
C THR A 447 34.97 41.54 63.97
N ARG A 448 34.07 42.52 63.88
CA ARG A 448 34.14 43.75 64.67
C ARG A 448 33.92 43.52 66.16
N THR A 449 32.97 42.67 66.55
CA THR A 449 32.73 42.32 67.95
C THR A 449 33.84 41.43 68.48
N LEU A 450 34.40 40.52 67.67
CA LEU A 450 35.57 39.72 68.04
C LEU A 450 36.75 40.65 68.32
N HIS A 451 37.06 41.59 67.44
CA HIS A 451 38.13 42.56 67.70
C HIS A 451 37.86 43.44 68.93
N GLN A 452 36.59 43.79 69.19
CA GLN A 452 36.20 44.48 70.42
C GLN A 452 36.31 43.59 71.67
N THR A 453 35.98 42.30 71.60
CA THR A 453 36.13 41.35 72.71
C THR A 453 37.58 40.92 72.90
N GLU A 454 38.42 40.91 71.88
CA GLU A 454 39.88 40.78 71.97
C GLU A 454 40.48 42.00 72.65
N GLN A 455 40.05 43.22 72.30
CA GLN A 455 40.48 44.44 72.99
C GLN A 455 39.99 44.47 74.45
N GLN A 456 38.77 44.02 74.72
CA GLN A 456 38.25 43.86 76.08
C GLN A 456 38.95 42.74 76.84
N LEU A 457 39.32 41.63 76.19
CA LEU A 457 40.05 40.51 76.78
C LEU A 457 41.48 40.93 77.13
N ASN A 458 42.16 41.70 76.27
CA ASN A 458 43.47 42.27 76.60
C ASN A 458 43.38 43.22 77.80
N ARG A 459 42.34 44.07 77.88
CA ARG A 459 42.08 44.89 79.08
C ARG A 459 41.79 44.03 80.30
N ALA A 460 40.92 43.03 80.19
CA ALA A 460 40.59 42.09 81.25
C ALA A 460 41.80 41.25 81.68
N GLN A 461 42.75 40.96 80.79
CA GLN A 461 44.02 40.31 81.13
C GLN A 461 44.95 41.27 81.89
N THR A 462 45.03 42.55 81.50
CA THR A 462 45.75 43.55 82.32
C THR A 462 45.08 43.76 83.69
N GLU A 463 43.75 43.73 83.75
CA GLU A 463 43.00 43.76 85.02
C GLU A 463 43.19 42.47 85.83
N VAL A 464 43.22 41.29 85.21
CA VAL A 464 43.52 40.01 85.88
C VAL A 464 44.94 40.02 86.44
N VAL A 465 45.94 40.48 85.71
CA VAL A 465 47.32 40.63 86.24
C VAL A 465 47.34 41.61 87.41
N LEU A 466 46.60 42.73 87.36
CA LEU A 466 46.44 43.63 88.51
C LEU A 466 45.70 42.95 89.68
N LYS A 467 44.66 42.16 89.41
CA LYS A 467 43.89 41.41 90.43
C LYS A 467 44.61 40.17 90.95
N GLU A 468 45.60 39.62 90.25
CA GLU A 468 46.54 38.60 90.76
C GLU A 468 47.59 39.24 91.67
N ASN A 469 48.05 40.46 91.37
CA ASN A 469 48.87 41.25 92.28
C ASN A 469 48.08 41.65 93.55
N GLU A 470 46.80 42.05 93.42
CA GLU A 470 45.92 42.24 94.58
C GLU A 470 45.62 40.92 95.31
N LEU A 471 45.35 39.81 94.62
CA LEU A 471 45.07 38.51 95.24
C LEU A 471 46.30 37.90 95.92
N THR A 472 47.52 38.15 95.46
CA THR A 472 48.74 37.72 96.16
C THR A 472 49.01 38.58 97.39
N ALA A 473 48.69 39.88 97.35
CA ALA A 473 48.68 40.74 98.54
C ALA A 473 47.59 40.32 99.55
N LEU A 474 46.38 40.04 99.08
CA LEU A 474 45.25 39.58 99.89
C LEU A 474 45.44 38.15 100.41
N ARG A 475 46.09 37.23 99.68
CA ARG A 475 46.48 35.91 100.21
C ARG A 475 47.44 36.06 101.39
N LYS A 476 48.44 36.95 101.28
CA LYS A 476 49.33 37.34 102.40
C LYS A 476 48.62 38.13 103.51
N GLN A 477 47.35 38.49 103.36
CA GLN A 477 46.50 38.96 104.46
C GLN A 477 45.63 37.83 105.01
N ILE A 478 44.97 37.05 104.16
CA ILE A 478 44.18 35.88 104.53
C ILE A 478 45.01 34.86 105.31
N GLU A 479 46.30 34.68 105.03
CA GLU A 479 47.19 33.83 105.86
C GLU A 479 47.37 34.38 107.29
N ARG A 480 47.33 35.70 107.50
CA ARG A 480 47.34 36.32 108.83
C ARG A 480 45.96 36.21 109.51
N GLU A 481 44.90 36.60 108.80
CA GLU A 481 43.52 36.52 109.27
C GLU A 481 43.12 35.06 109.59
N PHE A 482 43.64 34.07 108.85
CA PHE A 482 43.37 32.65 109.10
C PHE A 482 44.01 32.14 110.39
N LEU A 483 45.24 32.60 110.72
CA LEU A 483 45.88 32.31 111.99
C LEU A 483 45.08 32.86 113.17
N GLU A 484 44.44 34.02 113.01
CA GLU A 484 43.50 34.57 114.02
C GLU A 484 42.15 33.83 114.04
N LYS A 485 41.60 33.47 112.87
CA LYS A 485 40.32 32.77 112.69
C LYS A 485 40.33 31.35 113.25
N VAL A 486 41.44 30.63 113.17
CA VAL A 486 41.62 29.33 113.85
C VAL A 486 41.45 29.50 115.36
N GLY A 487 42.00 30.55 115.95
CA GLY A 487 41.81 30.88 117.37
C GLY A 487 40.38 31.30 117.77
N LEU A 488 39.46 31.50 116.80
CA LEU A 488 38.06 31.84 117.04
C LEU A 488 37.09 30.69 116.76
N GLU A 489 37.38 29.78 115.83
CA GLU A 489 36.49 28.63 115.55
C GLU A 489 36.45 27.61 116.70
N ASP A 490 37.56 27.43 117.42
CA ASP A 490 37.62 26.65 118.65
C ASP A 490 36.61 27.16 119.71
N ALA A 491 36.32 28.48 119.73
CA ALA A 491 35.34 29.09 120.63
C ALA A 491 33.88 29.00 120.13
N ILE A 492 33.64 28.65 118.86
CA ILE A 492 32.29 28.60 118.25
C ILE A 492 31.72 27.18 118.24
N MET A 493 32.57 26.14 118.09
CA MET A 493 32.16 24.74 118.20
C MET A 493 31.45 24.42 119.53
N GLU A 494 31.80 25.13 120.60
CA GLU A 494 31.17 25.01 121.93
C GLU A 494 29.72 25.53 121.97
N LYS A 495 29.34 26.48 121.10
CA LYS A 495 27.98 27.06 121.05
C LYS A 495 27.00 26.22 120.26
N LEU A 496 27.42 25.63 119.14
CA LEU A 496 26.50 25.05 118.15
C LEU A 496 25.78 23.76 118.64
N ARG A 497 26.32 23.10 119.67
CA ARG A 497 25.66 21.99 120.38
C ARG A 497 24.28 22.33 121.00
N SER A 498 23.90 23.61 121.07
CA SER A 498 22.71 24.07 121.82
C SER A 498 21.40 24.15 121.02
N GLN A 499 21.42 24.20 119.68
CA GLN A 499 20.25 24.60 118.86
C GLN A 499 19.50 23.44 118.16
N LEU A 500 19.97 22.20 118.25
CA LEU A 500 19.48 21.05 117.46
C LEU A 500 18.15 20.45 118.00
N THR A 501 17.26 21.26 118.58
CA THR A 501 16.38 20.80 119.68
C THR A 501 14.88 20.90 119.43
N MET A 502 14.37 21.78 118.54
CA MET A 502 12.92 21.99 118.34
C MET A 502 12.53 22.35 116.89
N ASP A 503 12.06 21.35 116.12
CA ASP A 503 11.56 21.51 114.75
C ASP A 503 10.20 20.77 114.56
N LYS A 504 9.07 21.50 114.68
CA LYS A 504 7.72 20.87 114.74
C LYS A 504 6.52 21.86 114.61
N ALA A 505 6.13 22.30 113.39
CA ALA A 505 5.05 23.32 113.25
C ALA A 505 4.13 23.32 112.00
N THR A 506 4.31 22.46 110.98
CA THR A 506 3.93 22.79 109.58
C THR A 506 2.76 21.96 108.97
N GLN A 507 1.47 22.22 109.30
CA GLN A 507 0.41 21.22 108.97
C GLN A 507 -1.04 21.63 108.54
N TYR A 508 -1.39 22.85 108.11
CA TYR A 508 -2.82 23.24 107.95
C TYR A 508 -3.42 23.47 106.53
N THR A 509 -2.68 23.41 105.43
CA THR A 509 -3.09 24.01 104.13
C THR A 509 -3.91 23.14 103.14
N LYS A 510 -4.21 21.88 103.43
CA LYS A 510 -4.51 20.85 102.39
C LYS A 510 -5.98 20.67 101.91
N LYS A 511 -6.95 21.54 102.21
CA LYS A 511 -8.39 21.16 102.19
C LYS A 511 -9.36 21.80 101.17
N MET A 512 -8.94 22.68 100.24
CA MET A 512 -9.88 23.52 99.48
C MET A 512 -10.27 23.02 98.06
N THR A 513 -9.49 22.13 97.44
CA THR A 513 -9.46 22.01 95.96
C THR A 513 -10.61 21.22 95.31
N ASP A 514 -11.20 20.23 95.98
CA ASP A 514 -12.00 19.18 95.32
C ASP A 514 -13.38 19.61 94.77
N LYS A 515 -13.87 20.81 95.10
CA LYS A 515 -15.27 21.19 94.84
C LYS A 515 -15.61 21.52 93.38
N MET A 516 -14.65 21.92 92.55
CA MET A 516 -14.95 22.49 91.21
C MET A 516 -15.25 21.45 90.12
N ARG A 517 -14.74 20.21 90.21
CA ARG A 517 -14.71 19.28 89.06
C ARG A 517 -16.08 18.78 88.58
N ARG A 518 -17.13 18.84 89.41
CA ARG A 518 -18.44 18.20 89.14
C ARG A 518 -19.39 18.99 88.20
N ARG A 519 -19.00 20.17 87.70
CA ARG A 519 -19.92 21.08 86.99
C ARG A 519 -19.82 21.05 85.47
N ALA A 520 -18.89 20.27 84.90
CA ALA A 520 -18.62 20.26 83.46
C ALA A 520 -19.47 19.24 82.67
N THR A 521 -19.84 18.12 83.27
CA THR A 521 -20.50 16.98 82.61
C THR A 521 -21.99 17.18 82.30
N GLU A 522 -22.60 18.28 82.77
CA GLU A 522 -24.03 18.53 82.58
C GLU A 522 -24.38 19.00 81.16
N LEU A 523 -23.41 19.63 80.46
CA LEU A 523 -23.64 20.29 79.17
C LEU A 523 -23.62 19.34 77.97
N GLU A 524 -23.05 18.13 78.11
CA GLU A 524 -22.98 17.15 77.02
C GLU A 524 -24.39 16.66 76.58
N ASN A 525 -25.37 16.71 77.48
CA ASN A 525 -26.78 16.38 77.19
C ASN A 525 -27.46 17.32 76.17
N GLN A 526 -26.97 18.54 75.98
CA GLN A 526 -27.65 19.55 75.14
C GLN A 526 -27.52 19.27 73.63
N VAL A 527 -26.50 18.50 73.21
CA VAL A 527 -26.31 18.18 71.79
C VAL A 527 -27.37 17.21 71.24
N ALA A 528 -28.13 16.52 72.11
CA ALA A 528 -29.30 15.74 71.71
C ALA A 528 -30.44 16.59 71.10
N GLU A 529 -30.43 17.92 71.29
CA GLU A 529 -31.38 18.82 70.61
C GLU A 529 -31.13 18.90 69.10
N VAL A 530 -29.90 18.61 68.62
CA VAL A 530 -29.54 18.61 67.20
C VAL A 530 -30.31 17.53 66.41
N GLU A 531 -30.62 16.38 67.04
CA GLU A 531 -31.38 15.31 66.40
C GLU A 531 -32.85 15.69 66.12
N ASN A 532 -33.41 16.64 66.90
CA ASN A 532 -34.76 17.17 66.68
C ASN A 532 -34.83 18.21 65.54
N GLU A 533 -33.70 18.75 65.07
CA GLU A 533 -33.67 19.71 63.97
C GLU A 533 -33.79 18.99 62.62
N ILE A 534 -33.16 17.82 62.49
CA ILE A 534 -33.24 16.94 61.31
C ILE A 534 -34.68 16.53 60.99
N ALA A 535 -35.52 16.34 62.02
CA ALA A 535 -36.95 16.05 61.85
C ALA A 535 -37.77 17.22 61.27
N ARG A 536 -37.23 18.45 61.31
CA ARG A 536 -37.89 19.68 60.87
C ARG A 536 -37.74 19.88 59.35
N ASP A 537 -36.56 19.58 58.81
CA ASP A 537 -36.27 19.72 57.36
C ASP A 537 -37.09 18.74 56.51
N VAL A 538 -37.37 17.54 57.03
CA VAL A 538 -38.25 16.54 56.39
C VAL A 538 -39.67 17.09 56.15
N LEU A 539 -40.12 18.00 57.02
CA LEU A 539 -41.43 18.65 56.89
C LEU A 539 -41.46 19.66 55.73
N GLU A 540 -40.36 20.40 55.47
CA GLU A 540 -40.27 21.33 54.33
C GLU A 540 -40.30 20.59 52.99
N ILE A 541 -39.66 19.43 52.89
CA ILE A 541 -39.71 18.57 51.69
C ILE A 541 -41.17 18.22 51.34
N SER A 542 -41.99 17.86 52.34
CA SER A 542 -43.42 17.57 52.12
C SER A 542 -44.20 18.78 51.56
N ASN A 543 -43.81 19.99 51.97
CA ASN A 543 -44.47 21.26 51.66
C ASN A 543 -44.17 21.74 50.23
N THR A 544 -43.07 21.29 49.63
CA THR A 544 -42.79 21.51 48.19
C THR A 544 -43.63 20.58 47.30
N SER A 545 -43.85 19.33 47.74
CA SER A 545 -44.61 18.30 47.00
C SER A 545 -46.09 18.65 46.84
N THR A 546 -46.72 19.23 47.88
CA THR A 546 -48.11 19.71 47.82
C THR A 546 -48.29 20.85 46.82
N ARG A 547 -47.31 21.77 46.69
CA ARG A 547 -47.39 22.90 45.75
C ARG A 547 -47.35 22.47 44.28
N VAL A 548 -46.64 21.39 43.95
CA VAL A 548 -46.66 20.80 42.59
C VAL A 548 -48.04 20.25 42.24
N LYS A 549 -48.70 19.55 43.17
CA LYS A 549 -50.05 18.99 42.94
C LYS A 549 -51.14 20.06 42.78
N GLN A 550 -50.98 21.23 43.39
CA GLN A 550 -51.93 22.34 43.23
C GLN A 550 -51.90 22.94 41.82
N LEU A 551 -50.73 23.04 41.19
CA LEU A 551 -50.59 23.55 39.82
C LEU A 551 -51.25 22.62 38.78
N GLN A 552 -51.19 21.31 38.99
CA GLN A 552 -51.87 20.33 38.13
C GLN A 552 -53.39 20.54 38.12
N SER A 553 -53.99 20.76 39.30
CA SER A 553 -55.45 20.91 39.46
C SER A 553 -56.03 22.17 38.79
N ILE A 554 -55.23 23.21 38.59
CA ILE A 554 -55.66 24.46 37.92
C ILE A 554 -55.78 24.25 36.40
N MET A 555 -54.96 23.36 35.83
CA MET A 555 -54.96 23.05 34.41
C MET A 555 -56.23 22.30 33.97
N ASP A 556 -56.76 21.41 34.82
CA ASP A 556 -58.00 20.68 34.53
C ASP A 556 -59.23 21.61 34.54
N GLN A 557 -59.27 22.58 35.46
CA GLN A 557 -60.42 23.48 35.64
C GLN A 557 -60.68 24.41 34.44
N LEU A 558 -59.64 24.77 33.67
CA LEU A 558 -59.77 25.62 32.48
C LEU A 558 -60.46 24.91 31.30
N ASN A 559 -60.41 23.57 31.21
CA ASN A 559 -61.10 22.82 30.17
C ASN A 559 -62.64 22.80 30.40
N ASP A 560 -63.09 22.78 31.66
CA ASP A 560 -64.51 22.77 32.02
C ASP A 560 -65.25 24.09 31.74
N GLU A 561 -64.54 25.22 31.62
CA GLU A 561 -65.14 26.50 31.25
C GLU A 561 -65.42 26.60 29.75
N ILE A 562 -64.58 25.99 28.91
CA ILE A 562 -64.76 25.96 27.44
C ILE A 562 -66.06 25.22 27.07
N HIS A 563 -66.36 24.11 27.75
CA HIS A 563 -67.57 23.33 27.49
C HIS A 563 -68.88 24.13 27.69
N LYS A 564 -68.94 24.97 28.74
CA LYS A 564 -70.15 25.76 29.08
C LYS A 564 -70.47 26.83 28.04
N LYS A 565 -69.47 27.36 27.31
CA LYS A 565 -69.68 28.38 26.27
C LYS A 565 -70.45 27.87 25.05
N ASN A 566 -70.43 26.56 24.78
CA ASN A 566 -71.18 25.98 23.67
C ASN A 566 -72.69 25.82 23.94
N GLU A 567 -73.12 25.68 25.20
CA GLU A 567 -74.55 25.55 25.54
C GLU A 567 -75.36 26.83 25.29
N ASP A 568 -74.74 28.00 25.36
CA ASP A 568 -75.41 29.29 25.10
C ASP A 568 -75.72 29.51 23.61
N ILE A 569 -74.95 28.91 22.70
CA ILE A 569 -75.17 29.03 21.25
C ILE A 569 -76.49 28.37 20.83
N SER A 570 -76.77 27.18 21.35
CA SER A 570 -77.98 26.40 21.01
C SER A 570 -79.29 27.11 21.39
N LYS A 571 -79.24 28.07 22.32
CA LYS A 571 -80.42 28.86 22.75
C LYS A 571 -80.87 29.86 21.67
N ILE A 572 -79.98 30.27 20.77
CA ILE A 572 -80.25 31.30 19.75
C ILE A 572 -81.02 30.71 18.55
N GLU A 573 -80.78 29.45 18.19
CA GLU A 573 -81.42 28.79 17.05
C GLU A 573 -82.94 28.63 17.21
N GLY A 574 -83.42 28.49 18.46
CA GLY A 574 -84.83 28.27 18.79
C GLY A 574 -85.77 29.45 18.48
N GLU A 575 -85.26 30.64 18.21
CA GLU A 575 -86.10 31.81 17.88
C GLU A 575 -86.56 31.83 16.43
N ILE A 576 -85.80 31.21 15.51
CA ILE A 576 -86.05 31.23 14.06
C ILE A 576 -87.37 30.53 13.69
N ILE A 577 -87.67 29.41 14.36
CA ILE A 577 -88.83 28.54 14.08
C ILE A 577 -90.16 29.29 14.17
N LYS A 578 -90.26 30.32 15.05
CA LYS A 578 -91.52 31.03 15.35
C LYS A 578 -92.05 31.89 14.20
N ARG A 579 -91.28 32.17 13.16
CA ARG A 579 -91.72 33.04 12.03
C ARG A 579 -92.49 32.33 10.91
N ASN A 580 -92.41 31.00 10.79
CA ASN A 580 -93.01 30.28 9.65
C ASN A 580 -94.55 30.10 9.74
N ALA A 581 -95.14 30.08 10.94
CA ALA A 581 -96.56 29.72 11.18
C ALA A 581 -97.61 30.78 10.72
N VAL A 582 -97.22 31.73 9.88
CA VAL A 582 -98.07 32.83 9.38
C VAL A 582 -98.59 32.57 7.96
N ILE A 583 -97.95 31.68 7.20
CA ILE A 583 -98.14 31.56 5.74
C ILE A 583 -99.40 30.76 5.34
N GLU A 584 -99.74 29.68 6.03
CA GLU A 584 -100.74 28.68 5.58
C GLU A 584 -102.18 29.20 5.44
N ARG A 585 -102.54 30.28 6.15
CA ARG A 585 -103.95 30.68 6.38
C ARG A 585 -104.71 31.30 5.19
N LYS A 586 -104.18 31.26 3.97
CA LYS A 586 -104.76 31.96 2.79
C LYS A 586 -105.39 31.06 1.70
N GLN A 587 -105.30 29.74 1.77
CA GLN A 587 -105.56 28.87 0.61
C GLN A 587 -107.03 28.44 0.39
N GLY A 588 -107.89 28.48 1.41
CA GLY A 588 -109.11 27.64 1.49
C GLY A 588 -110.42 28.13 0.85
N SER A 589 -110.42 29.01 -0.17
CA SER A 589 -111.66 29.70 -0.63
C SER A 589 -112.20 29.33 -2.02
N ILE A 590 -111.71 28.26 -2.68
CA ILE A 590 -111.89 28.08 -4.14
C ILE A 590 -113.02 27.09 -4.55
N ASP A 591 -113.35 26.07 -3.75
CA ASP A 591 -113.95 24.81 -4.29
C ASP A 591 -115.47 24.79 -4.57
N GLN A 592 -116.25 25.83 -4.26
CA GLN A 592 -117.71 25.67 -4.05
C GLN A 592 -118.64 25.70 -5.28
N LEU A 593 -118.17 25.92 -6.52
CA LEU A 593 -119.04 26.36 -7.63
C LEU A 593 -119.62 25.27 -8.59
N ASN A 594 -119.13 24.03 -8.60
CA ASN A 594 -119.20 23.14 -9.78
C ASN A 594 -120.42 22.19 -9.96
N LYS A 595 -121.60 22.40 -9.33
CA LYS A 595 -122.55 21.29 -9.06
C LYS A 595 -124.04 21.45 -9.51
N LYS A 596 -124.35 21.78 -10.79
CA LYS A 596 -125.74 22.21 -11.17
C LYS A 596 -126.38 21.82 -12.54
N VAL A 597 -125.83 20.93 -13.39
CA VAL A 597 -126.12 20.97 -14.86
C VAL A 597 -127.04 19.87 -15.48
N GLU A 598 -127.33 18.73 -14.83
CA GLU A 598 -127.35 17.44 -15.57
C GLU A 598 -128.71 16.77 -15.96
N GLN A 599 -129.89 17.40 -15.82
CA GLN A 599 -131.14 16.63 -15.52
C GLN A 599 -132.26 16.44 -16.60
N ILE A 600 -132.18 16.90 -17.86
CA ILE A 600 -133.41 17.17 -18.68
C ILE A 600 -133.70 16.29 -19.94
N LYS A 601 -132.79 15.42 -20.41
CA LYS A 601 -132.61 15.21 -21.86
C LYS A 601 -133.39 14.09 -22.62
N SER A 602 -134.60 13.63 -22.25
CA SER A 602 -135.27 12.51 -23.00
C SER A 602 -136.81 12.32 -22.83
N ASN A 603 -137.54 12.07 -23.94
CA ASN A 603 -138.85 11.35 -24.06
C ASN A 603 -139.30 11.25 -25.56
N SER A 604 -140.22 10.32 -25.91
CA SER A 604 -141.02 10.17 -27.18
C SER A 604 -140.44 9.42 -28.41
N GLY A 605 -141.32 8.79 -29.26
CA GLY A 605 -141.00 8.08 -30.53
C GLY A 605 -142.22 7.51 -31.33
N GLY A 606 -142.02 7.01 -32.57
CA GLY A 606 -143.01 6.40 -33.54
C GLY A 606 -142.74 6.81 -35.03
N GLU A 607 -143.30 6.26 -36.13
CA GLU A 607 -144.09 5.03 -36.47
C GLU A 607 -144.18 4.85 -38.05
N GLU A 608 -144.86 3.81 -38.63
CA GLU A 608 -144.85 3.45 -40.09
C GLU A 608 -146.17 3.72 -40.90
N THR A 609 -146.19 3.58 -42.26
CA THR A 609 -147.31 4.01 -43.15
C THR A 609 -147.80 3.03 -44.26
N GLY A 610 -147.77 3.38 -45.56
CA GLY A 610 -148.44 2.62 -46.64
C GLY A 610 -148.18 3.02 -48.11
N PRO A 611 -148.97 2.52 -49.10
CA PRO A 611 -148.52 2.06 -50.42
C PRO A 611 -147.73 2.96 -51.39
N MET A 612 -147.57 4.26 -51.14
CA MET A 612 -146.49 5.02 -51.80
C MET A 612 -145.11 4.43 -51.43
N GLU A 613 -145.05 3.80 -50.25
CA GLU A 613 -144.00 2.87 -49.80
C GLU A 613 -143.62 1.79 -50.81
N LEU A 614 -144.45 1.36 -51.76
CA LEU A 614 -144.09 0.28 -52.70
C LEU A 614 -143.28 0.81 -53.90
N GLN A 615 -143.54 2.05 -54.31
CA GLN A 615 -142.70 2.76 -55.28
C GLN A 615 -141.41 3.25 -54.61
N ILE A 616 -141.51 3.68 -53.33
CA ILE A 616 -140.35 3.86 -52.45
C ILE A 616 -139.59 2.54 -52.29
N HIS A 617 -140.22 1.37 -52.17
CA HIS A 617 -139.54 0.06 -52.03
C HIS A 617 -138.70 -0.28 -53.26
N THR A 618 -139.14 0.14 -54.45
CA THR A 618 -138.38 -0.04 -55.69
C THR A 618 -137.14 0.85 -55.73
N LEU A 619 -137.22 2.08 -55.20
CA LEU A 619 -136.08 2.97 -55.01
C LEU A 619 -135.19 2.53 -53.84
N GLN A 620 -135.78 2.07 -52.72
CA GLN A 620 -135.10 1.45 -51.59
C GLN A 620 -134.31 0.26 -52.06
N LYS A 621 -134.80 -0.57 -52.99
CA LYS A 621 -134.02 -1.71 -53.52
C LYS A 621 -132.78 -1.29 -54.32
N GLN A 622 -132.80 -0.11 -54.94
CA GLN A 622 -131.61 0.48 -55.58
C GLN A 622 -130.69 1.17 -54.56
N ILE A 623 -131.27 1.78 -53.51
CA ILE A 623 -130.54 2.31 -52.36
C ILE A 623 -129.90 1.18 -51.54
N GLU A 624 -130.54 0.02 -51.41
CA GLU A 624 -130.06 -1.21 -50.76
C GLU A 624 -128.87 -1.78 -51.53
N ALA A 625 -128.94 -1.82 -52.87
CA ALA A 625 -127.78 -2.18 -53.68
C ALA A 625 -126.59 -1.24 -53.40
N ARG A 626 -126.81 0.08 -53.36
CA ARG A 626 -125.78 1.05 -52.99
C ARG A 626 -125.36 1.02 -51.53
N MET A 627 -126.26 0.67 -50.61
CA MET A 627 -125.93 0.44 -49.20
C MET A 627 -125.09 -0.81 -49.05
N ASN A 628 -125.34 -1.87 -49.83
CA ASN A 628 -124.49 -3.07 -49.84
C ASN A 628 -123.09 -2.78 -50.41
N ASP A 629 -122.98 -1.98 -51.48
CA ASP A 629 -121.68 -1.46 -51.95
C ASP A 629 -120.95 -0.68 -50.83
N ILE A 630 -121.67 0.22 -50.14
CA ILE A 630 -121.15 1.03 -49.03
C ILE A 630 -120.77 0.16 -47.82
N ILE A 631 -121.53 -0.88 -47.49
CA ILE A 631 -121.26 -1.81 -46.39
C ILE A 631 -120.02 -2.65 -46.71
N GLN A 632 -119.82 -3.08 -47.96
CA GLN A 632 -118.58 -3.77 -48.36
C GLN A 632 -117.36 -2.83 -48.27
N LEU A 633 -117.49 -1.58 -48.70
CA LEU A 633 -116.45 -0.55 -48.54
C LEU A 633 -116.19 -0.22 -47.06
N GLN A 634 -117.22 -0.18 -46.22
CA GLN A 634 -117.10 -0.01 -44.76
C GLN A 634 -116.43 -1.22 -44.10
N GLN A 635 -116.74 -2.46 -44.52
CA GLN A 635 -116.05 -3.66 -44.03
C GLN A 635 -114.58 -3.68 -44.44
N PHE A 636 -114.25 -3.27 -45.67
CA PHE A 636 -112.87 -3.12 -46.12
C PHE A 636 -112.13 -2.03 -45.32
N TRP A 637 -112.79 -0.89 -45.07
CA TRP A 637 -112.24 0.19 -44.25
C TRP A 637 -112.05 -0.22 -42.78
N LEU A 638 -113.03 -0.89 -42.16
CA LEU A 638 -112.94 -1.45 -40.80
C LEU A 638 -111.84 -2.51 -40.69
N ARG A 639 -111.62 -3.31 -41.74
CA ARG A 639 -110.51 -4.27 -41.81
C ARG A 639 -109.17 -3.55 -41.87
N GLY A 640 -109.01 -2.56 -42.77
CA GLY A 640 -107.82 -1.73 -42.84
C GLY A 640 -107.55 -0.96 -41.53
N GLN A 641 -108.60 -0.47 -40.87
CA GLN A 641 -108.50 0.15 -39.55
C GLN A 641 -108.09 -0.86 -38.47
N SER A 642 -108.58 -2.10 -38.52
CA SER A 642 -108.20 -3.17 -37.58
C SER A 642 -106.75 -3.62 -37.78
N GLU A 643 -106.30 -3.73 -39.03
CA GLU A 643 -104.92 -4.04 -39.39
C GLU A 643 -103.98 -2.88 -39.01
N LEU A 644 -104.40 -1.61 -39.17
CA LEU A 644 -103.69 -0.42 -38.68
C LEU A 644 -103.62 -0.38 -37.14
N VAL A 645 -104.71 -0.65 -36.43
CA VAL A 645 -104.71 -0.71 -34.94
C VAL A 645 -103.81 -1.85 -34.45
N LYS A 646 -103.77 -2.97 -35.17
CA LYS A 646 -102.82 -4.06 -34.87
C LYS A 646 -101.37 -3.60 -35.06
N THR A 647 -101.00 -3.01 -36.21
CA THR A 647 -99.62 -2.54 -36.41
C THR A 647 -99.21 -1.43 -35.45
N ILE A 648 -100.13 -0.53 -35.06
CA ILE A 648 -99.90 0.45 -33.98
C ILE A 648 -99.62 -0.25 -32.65
N LYS A 649 -100.37 -1.30 -32.30
CA LYS A 649 -100.14 -2.08 -31.07
C LYS A 649 -98.81 -2.84 -31.12
N ASP A 650 -98.47 -3.44 -32.26
CA ASP A 650 -97.22 -4.17 -32.45
C ASP A 650 -96.00 -3.20 -32.35
N VAL A 651 -96.12 -1.98 -32.90
CA VAL A 651 -95.13 -0.90 -32.75
C VAL A 651 -95.07 -0.37 -31.30
N GLN A 652 -96.18 -0.30 -30.58
CA GLN A 652 -96.18 0.05 -29.16
C GLN A 652 -95.47 -1.03 -28.31
N GLN A 653 -95.69 -2.31 -28.60
CA GLN A 653 -94.98 -3.42 -27.96
C GLN A 653 -93.47 -3.34 -28.23
N GLN A 654 -93.08 -3.19 -29.50
CA GLN A 654 -91.67 -3.03 -29.88
C GLN A 654 -90.98 -1.84 -29.20
N ASN A 655 -91.70 -0.73 -28.96
CA ASN A 655 -91.18 0.40 -28.19
C ASN A 655 -91.02 0.09 -26.69
N GLN A 656 -91.94 -0.67 -26.09
CA GLN A 656 -91.79 -1.13 -24.70
C GLN A 656 -90.63 -2.11 -24.54
N ASP A 657 -90.47 -3.03 -25.49
CA ASP A 657 -89.36 -4.00 -25.53
C ASP A 657 -88.02 -3.28 -25.75
N MET A 658 -87.98 -2.28 -26.64
CA MET A 658 -86.84 -1.39 -26.85
C MET A 658 -86.47 -0.59 -25.59
N GLU A 659 -87.46 -0.07 -24.85
CA GLU A 659 -87.24 0.55 -23.55
C GLU A 659 -86.70 -0.44 -22.50
N TYR A 660 -87.22 -1.66 -22.46
CA TYR A 660 -86.76 -2.71 -21.57
C TYR A 660 -85.30 -3.09 -21.85
N VAL A 661 -84.94 -3.28 -23.13
CA VAL A 661 -83.57 -3.56 -23.56
C VAL A 661 -82.64 -2.38 -23.25
N LYS A 662 -83.06 -1.12 -23.44
CA LYS A 662 -82.29 0.07 -23.02
C LYS A 662 -82.06 0.14 -21.50
N LYS A 663 -83.05 -0.26 -20.70
CA LYS A 663 -82.92 -0.35 -19.23
C LYS A 663 -81.95 -1.47 -18.83
N GLN A 664 -82.06 -2.64 -19.44
CA GLN A 664 -81.10 -3.76 -19.24
C GLN A 664 -79.67 -3.39 -19.66
N TYR A 665 -79.50 -2.75 -20.82
CA TYR A 665 -78.19 -2.26 -21.29
C TYR A 665 -77.56 -1.28 -20.31
N THR A 666 -78.33 -0.31 -19.80
CA THR A 666 -77.85 0.63 -18.76
C THR A 666 -77.43 -0.09 -17.49
N ILE A 667 -78.20 -1.10 -17.03
CA ILE A 667 -77.86 -1.90 -15.85
C ILE A 667 -76.58 -2.73 -16.09
N LEU A 668 -76.43 -3.34 -17.26
CA LEU A 668 -75.23 -4.10 -17.64
C LEU A 668 -74.00 -3.20 -17.75
N GLN A 669 -74.14 -2.01 -18.35
CA GLN A 669 -73.06 -1.03 -18.42
C GLN A 669 -72.66 -0.53 -17.01
N GLN A 670 -73.61 -0.28 -16.10
CA GLN A 670 -73.30 0.08 -14.72
C GLN A 670 -72.64 -1.06 -13.94
N LYS A 671 -73.03 -2.32 -14.19
CA LYS A 671 -72.32 -3.50 -13.64
C LYS A 671 -70.91 -3.61 -14.22
N LYS A 672 -70.73 -3.38 -15.53
CA LYS A 672 -69.43 -3.39 -16.20
C LYS A 672 -68.49 -2.35 -15.60
N MET A 673 -68.91 -1.09 -15.53
CA MET A 673 -68.14 0.01 -14.92
C MET A 673 -67.75 -0.27 -13.46
N ARG A 674 -68.59 -0.99 -12.71
CA ARG A 674 -68.27 -1.41 -11.34
C ARG A 674 -67.21 -2.51 -11.30
N ILE A 675 -67.36 -3.55 -12.11
CA ILE A 675 -66.39 -4.65 -12.21
C ILE A 675 -65.05 -4.13 -12.73
N GLU A 676 -65.05 -3.20 -13.69
CA GLU A 676 -63.85 -2.49 -14.15
C GLU A 676 -63.20 -1.71 -12.99
N GLY A 677 -63.95 -0.95 -12.19
CA GLY A 677 -63.41 -0.29 -11.00
C GLY A 677 -62.95 -1.22 -9.86
N GLU A 678 -63.58 -2.40 -9.72
CA GLU A 678 -63.15 -3.45 -8.78
C GLU A 678 -61.83 -4.10 -9.27
N ILE A 679 -61.68 -4.33 -10.58
CA ILE A 679 -60.43 -4.79 -11.21
C ILE A 679 -59.34 -3.73 -11.05
N ASP A 680 -59.60 -2.47 -11.39
CA ASP A 680 -58.65 -1.35 -11.23
C ASP A 680 -58.15 -1.27 -9.78
N SER A 681 -59.04 -1.40 -8.79
CA SER A 681 -58.69 -1.43 -7.37
C SER A 681 -57.76 -2.59 -7.03
N HIS A 682 -58.07 -3.79 -7.52
CA HIS A 682 -57.22 -4.96 -7.31
C HIS A 682 -55.88 -4.88 -8.05
N GLU A 683 -55.81 -4.24 -9.23
CA GLU A 683 -54.53 -3.98 -9.91
C GLU A 683 -53.65 -3.00 -9.11
N HIS A 684 -54.24 -1.97 -8.48
CA HIS A 684 -53.51 -1.08 -7.56
C HIS A 684 -53.03 -1.82 -6.30
N GLU A 685 -53.88 -2.65 -5.68
CA GLU A 685 -53.49 -3.50 -4.55
C GLU A 685 -52.36 -4.47 -4.93
N ILE A 686 -52.43 -5.11 -6.10
CA ILE A 686 -51.38 -5.98 -6.65
C ILE A 686 -50.10 -5.18 -6.92
N ALA A 687 -50.19 -3.94 -7.42
CA ALA A 687 -49.03 -3.09 -7.65
C ALA A 687 -48.33 -2.71 -6.33
N ASP A 688 -49.09 -2.38 -5.28
CA ASP A 688 -48.54 -2.06 -3.95
C ASP A 688 -48.03 -3.29 -3.19
N ILE A 689 -48.69 -4.44 -3.30
CA ILE A 689 -48.14 -5.72 -2.83
C ILE A 689 -46.81 -6.03 -3.56
N ASN A 690 -46.73 -5.83 -4.88
CA ASN A 690 -45.48 -6.02 -5.63
C ASN A 690 -44.38 -5.02 -5.22
N ARG A 691 -44.72 -3.75 -4.91
CA ARG A 691 -43.78 -2.77 -4.34
C ARG A 691 -43.27 -3.25 -2.97
N ASN A 692 -44.16 -3.72 -2.10
CA ASN A 692 -43.80 -4.24 -0.77
C ASN A 692 -42.95 -5.53 -0.85
N VAL A 693 -43.26 -6.45 -1.76
CA VAL A 693 -42.44 -7.64 -2.03
C VAL A 693 -41.05 -7.25 -2.52
N ARG A 694 -40.91 -6.28 -3.43
CA ARG A 694 -39.60 -5.77 -3.86
C ARG A 694 -38.84 -5.09 -2.73
N ASN A 695 -39.52 -4.36 -1.85
CA ASN A 695 -38.89 -3.77 -0.66
C ASN A 695 -38.36 -4.85 0.29
N MET A 696 -39.17 -5.87 0.61
CA MET A 696 -38.72 -7.02 1.42
C MET A 696 -37.59 -7.81 0.76
N GLN A 697 -37.60 -7.98 -0.57
CA GLN A 697 -36.49 -8.59 -1.32
C GLN A 697 -35.22 -7.74 -1.24
N ASN A 698 -35.33 -6.42 -1.40
CA ASN A 698 -34.22 -5.49 -1.23
C ASN A 698 -33.65 -5.53 0.20
N ASP A 699 -34.51 -5.61 1.22
CA ASP A 699 -34.09 -5.69 2.61
C ASP A 699 -33.49 -7.07 2.96
N MET A 700 -33.99 -8.16 2.38
CA MET A 700 -33.34 -9.48 2.45
C MET A 700 -31.96 -9.46 1.78
N ILE A 701 -31.82 -8.78 0.63
CA ILE A 701 -30.51 -8.60 -0.03
C ILE A 701 -29.58 -7.75 0.83
N LYS A 702 -30.05 -6.64 1.42
CA LYS A 702 -29.26 -5.85 2.40
C LYS A 702 -28.81 -6.73 3.55
N LEU A 703 -29.72 -7.47 4.18
CA LEU A 703 -29.42 -8.37 5.31
C LEU A 703 -28.38 -9.43 4.92
N ASN A 704 -28.53 -10.07 3.76
CA ASN A 704 -27.56 -11.04 3.25
C ASN A 704 -26.20 -10.39 2.97
N THR A 705 -26.14 -9.18 2.40
CA THR A 705 -24.86 -8.47 2.20
C THR A 705 -24.21 -8.02 3.51
N LEU A 706 -25.00 -7.75 4.56
CA LEU A 706 -24.48 -7.51 5.91
C LEU A 706 -23.98 -8.81 6.54
N ILE A 707 -24.73 -9.90 6.49
CA ILE A 707 -24.31 -11.22 6.98
C ILE A 707 -23.00 -11.67 6.31
N THR A 708 -22.85 -11.49 4.99
CA THR A 708 -21.58 -11.81 4.31
C THR A 708 -20.43 -10.87 4.67
N LYS A 709 -20.69 -9.60 5.00
CA LYS A 709 -19.67 -8.67 5.51
C LYS A 709 -19.24 -9.04 6.93
N GLU A 710 -20.19 -9.29 7.83
CA GLU A 710 -19.91 -9.73 9.20
C GLU A 710 -19.21 -11.09 9.23
N HIS A 711 -19.57 -12.02 8.34
CA HIS A 711 -18.83 -13.26 8.16
C HIS A 711 -17.41 -12.99 7.62
N GLY A 712 -17.25 -12.07 6.68
CA GLY A 712 -15.94 -11.62 6.19
C GLY A 712 -15.08 -11.00 7.30
N TYR A 713 -15.62 -10.08 8.10
CA TYR A 713 -14.92 -9.50 9.26
C TYR A 713 -14.58 -10.57 10.29
N LYS A 714 -15.47 -11.53 10.56
CA LYS A 714 -15.17 -12.65 11.47
C LYS A 714 -14.06 -13.56 10.93
N MET A 715 -14.01 -13.82 9.62
CA MET A 715 -12.93 -14.60 9.00
C MET A 715 -11.61 -13.83 9.00
N ASN A 716 -11.62 -12.54 8.65
CA ASN A 716 -10.43 -11.68 8.69
C ASN A 716 -9.89 -11.57 10.11
N LEU A 717 -10.74 -11.30 11.11
CA LEU A 717 -10.31 -11.18 12.51
C LEU A 717 -9.83 -12.53 13.09
N ALA A 718 -10.41 -13.65 12.66
CA ALA A 718 -9.88 -14.97 12.99
C ALA A 718 -8.50 -15.20 12.34
N GLN A 719 -8.31 -14.78 11.10
CA GLN A 719 -7.03 -14.86 10.40
C GLN A 719 -5.97 -13.96 11.06
N GLU A 720 -6.29 -12.71 11.37
CA GLU A 720 -5.44 -11.76 12.10
C GLU A 720 -5.07 -12.30 13.50
N ASN A 721 -6.00 -12.95 14.20
CA ASN A 721 -5.69 -13.65 15.45
C ASN A 721 -4.72 -14.82 15.23
N THR A 722 -4.91 -15.66 14.20
CA THR A 722 -3.95 -16.76 13.92
C THR A 722 -2.58 -16.28 13.43
N LEU A 723 -2.52 -15.14 12.73
CA LEU A 723 -1.26 -14.52 12.31
C LEU A 723 -0.53 -13.92 13.51
N THR A 724 -1.22 -13.14 14.34
CA THR A 724 -0.62 -12.60 15.57
C THR A 724 -0.24 -13.69 16.58
N GLU A 725 -1.01 -14.78 16.70
CA GLU A 725 -0.61 -15.97 17.45
C GLU A 725 0.67 -16.60 16.89
N SER A 726 0.78 -16.73 15.55
CA SER A 726 2.02 -17.21 14.90
C SER A 726 3.20 -16.27 15.14
N ASP A 727 3.00 -14.95 15.07
CA ASP A 727 4.02 -13.93 15.31
C ASP A 727 4.48 -13.92 16.78
N PHE A 728 3.55 -14.11 17.73
CA PHE A 728 3.88 -14.30 19.15
C PHE A 728 4.66 -15.61 19.39
N ILE A 729 4.27 -16.71 18.74
CA ILE A 729 5.00 -17.99 18.81
C ILE A 729 6.40 -17.87 18.20
N GLN A 730 6.56 -17.13 17.10
CA GLN A 730 7.88 -16.86 16.51
C GLN A 730 8.72 -15.97 17.43
N SER A 731 8.15 -14.88 17.94
CA SER A 731 8.83 -13.98 18.90
C SER A 731 9.27 -14.71 20.16
N LEU A 732 8.42 -15.62 20.68
CA LEU A 732 8.76 -16.47 21.82
C LEU A 732 9.92 -17.42 21.48
N ARG A 733 9.89 -18.10 20.33
CA ARG A 733 11.00 -18.96 19.86
C ARG A 733 12.29 -18.21 19.58
N GLU A 734 12.21 -16.94 19.21
CA GLU A 734 13.37 -16.07 19.05
C GLU A 734 13.97 -15.68 20.41
N ALA A 735 13.13 -15.28 21.38
CA ALA A 735 13.55 -15.05 22.76
C ALA A 735 14.09 -16.32 23.46
N GLU A 736 13.47 -17.49 23.23
CA GLU A 736 13.98 -18.80 23.69
C GLU A 736 15.36 -19.09 23.10
N ARG A 737 15.56 -18.84 21.81
CA ARG A 737 16.85 -19.03 21.13
C ARG A 737 17.92 -18.04 21.62
N GLU A 738 17.54 -16.81 21.96
CA GLU A 738 18.44 -15.86 22.59
C GLU A 738 18.77 -16.25 24.04
N SER A 739 17.79 -16.71 24.82
CA SER A 739 18.00 -17.26 26.16
C SER A 739 18.96 -18.46 26.14
N LEU A 740 18.82 -19.37 25.17
CA LEU A 740 19.75 -20.49 24.98
C LEU A 740 21.16 -20.00 24.64
N LYS A 741 21.33 -19.11 23.65
CA LYS A 741 22.64 -18.53 23.32
C LYS A 741 23.31 -17.82 24.51
N MET A 742 22.54 -17.14 25.34
CA MET A 742 23.05 -16.46 26.54
C MET A 742 23.44 -17.48 27.62
N GLN A 743 22.74 -18.63 27.71
CA GLN A 743 23.16 -19.73 28.56
C GLN A 743 24.40 -20.46 28.02
N ASP A 744 24.49 -20.72 26.71
CA ASP A 744 25.70 -21.27 26.06
C ASP A 744 26.93 -20.40 26.36
N GLN A 745 26.77 -19.06 26.34
CA GLN A 745 27.82 -18.10 26.71
C GLN A 745 28.17 -18.15 28.20
N ILE A 746 27.18 -18.31 29.10
CA ILE A 746 27.42 -18.49 30.54
C ILE A 746 28.18 -19.79 30.81
N GLU A 747 27.79 -20.89 30.15
CA GLU A 747 28.43 -22.19 30.28
C GLU A 747 29.89 -22.13 29.79
N ALA A 748 30.14 -21.55 28.61
CA ALA A 748 31.49 -21.30 28.10
C ALA A 748 32.33 -20.41 29.04
N LEU A 749 31.75 -19.34 29.61
CA LEU A 749 32.43 -18.49 30.60
C LEU A 749 32.70 -19.22 31.92
N THR A 750 31.88 -20.21 32.30
CA THR A 750 32.18 -21.07 33.46
C THR A 750 33.30 -22.06 33.16
N GLU A 751 33.35 -22.66 31.97
CA GLU A 751 34.47 -23.51 31.54
C GLU A 751 35.79 -22.72 31.47
N GLU A 752 35.79 -21.52 30.89
CA GLU A 752 36.95 -20.62 30.88
C GLU A 752 37.40 -20.25 32.30
N LYS A 753 36.46 -19.94 33.20
CA LYS A 753 36.74 -19.66 34.61
C LYS A 753 37.36 -20.87 35.32
N GLU A 754 36.85 -22.08 35.13
CA GLU A 754 37.43 -23.29 35.71
C GLU A 754 38.80 -23.60 35.11
N ARG A 755 38.99 -23.42 33.81
CA ARG A 755 40.29 -23.56 33.14
C ARG A 755 41.32 -22.56 33.69
N LEU A 756 40.93 -21.30 33.90
CA LEU A 756 41.79 -20.28 34.51
C LEU A 756 42.10 -20.58 35.97
N LEU A 757 41.14 -21.09 36.74
CA LEU A 757 41.34 -21.51 38.14
C LEU A 757 42.31 -22.70 38.23
N ASN A 758 42.15 -23.71 37.36
CA ASN A 758 43.10 -24.82 37.24
C ASN A 758 44.50 -24.33 36.85
N SER A 759 44.60 -23.39 35.90
CA SER A 759 45.89 -22.78 35.51
C SER A 759 46.52 -21.96 36.64
N LEU A 760 45.73 -21.34 37.52
CA LEU A 760 46.22 -20.64 38.71
C LEU A 760 46.78 -21.63 39.74
N VAL A 761 46.07 -22.72 40.02
CA VAL A 761 46.54 -23.79 40.92
C VAL A 761 47.82 -24.46 40.38
N GLU A 762 47.94 -24.62 39.06
CA GLU A 762 49.17 -25.11 38.43
C GLU A 762 50.33 -24.11 38.61
N ALA A 763 50.07 -22.80 38.45
CA ALA A 763 51.07 -21.76 38.66
C ALA A 763 51.53 -21.68 40.14
N GLU A 764 50.60 -21.76 41.10
CA GLU A 764 50.90 -21.83 42.54
C GLU A 764 51.77 -23.05 42.88
N ARG A 765 51.47 -24.23 42.31
CA ARG A 765 52.31 -25.43 42.44
C ARG A 765 53.72 -25.20 41.90
N GLN A 766 53.87 -24.53 40.75
CA GLN A 766 55.18 -24.21 40.18
C GLN A 766 55.95 -23.21 41.05
N ILE A 767 55.30 -22.18 41.60
CA ILE A 767 55.91 -21.23 42.54
C ILE A 767 56.47 -21.97 43.77
N MET A 768 55.66 -22.83 44.40
CA MET A 768 56.09 -23.66 45.53
C MET A 768 57.27 -24.60 45.18
N LEU A 769 57.28 -25.14 43.96
CA LEU A 769 58.40 -25.95 43.44
C LEU A 769 59.68 -25.15 43.26
N TRP A 770 59.58 -23.93 42.72
CA TRP A 770 60.72 -23.04 42.51
C TRP A 770 61.25 -22.45 43.82
N GLU A 771 60.39 -22.16 44.79
CA GLU A 771 60.80 -21.72 46.12
C GLU A 771 61.58 -22.83 46.84
N LYS A 772 61.08 -24.07 46.82
CA LYS A 772 61.79 -25.24 47.37
C LYS A 772 63.13 -25.50 46.66
N LYS A 773 63.20 -25.40 45.32
CA LYS A 773 64.47 -25.47 44.57
C LYS A 773 65.43 -24.36 44.98
N THR A 774 64.93 -23.15 45.18
CA THR A 774 65.74 -21.98 45.58
C THR A 774 66.28 -22.13 47.00
N GLN A 775 65.50 -22.69 47.92
CA GLN A 775 65.96 -23.03 49.26
C GLN A 775 67.09 -24.07 49.21
N LEU A 776 66.90 -25.19 48.51
CA LEU A 776 67.94 -26.22 48.32
C LEU A 776 69.20 -25.65 47.65
N ALA A 777 69.06 -24.71 46.71
CA ALA A 777 70.20 -24.05 46.08
C ALA A 777 70.97 -23.10 47.03
N ARG A 778 70.29 -22.44 47.97
CA ARG A 778 70.95 -21.65 49.04
C ARG A 778 71.68 -22.57 50.03
N GLU A 779 71.04 -23.66 50.45
CA GLU A 779 71.62 -24.66 51.34
C GLU A 779 72.86 -25.32 50.71
N ALA A 780 72.79 -25.68 49.42
CA ALA A 780 73.92 -26.20 48.66
C ALA A 780 75.03 -25.16 48.47
N LYS A 781 74.71 -23.89 48.16
CA LYS A 781 75.71 -22.82 48.04
C LYS A 781 76.48 -22.63 49.35
N ASN A 782 75.78 -22.59 50.48
CA ASN A 782 76.37 -22.43 51.81
C ASN A 782 77.26 -23.63 52.21
N ALA A 783 77.08 -24.80 51.59
CA ALA A 783 77.89 -26.00 51.82
C ALA A 783 79.13 -26.11 50.91
N VAL A 784 79.29 -25.21 49.94
CA VAL A 784 80.34 -25.27 48.88
C VAL A 784 81.37 -24.13 49.00
N ASP A 785 81.18 -23.20 49.94
CA ASP A 785 82.05 -22.03 50.11
C ASP A 785 83.33 -22.36 50.89
N THR A 786 84.37 -22.85 50.18
CA THR A 786 85.70 -23.16 50.74
C THR A 786 86.85 -22.69 49.83
N ASP A 787 87.37 -21.49 50.12
CA ASP A 787 88.55 -20.91 49.45
C ASP A 787 89.85 -21.71 49.70
N TYR A 788 90.15 -22.69 48.84
CA TYR A 788 91.47 -23.36 48.83
C TYR A 788 91.86 -23.89 47.45
N GLY A 789 92.99 -23.42 46.88
CA GLY A 789 93.64 -24.08 45.72
C GLY A 789 93.75 -23.32 44.38
N HIS A 790 93.62 -21.99 44.34
CA HIS A 790 93.55 -21.25 43.06
C HIS A 790 94.82 -21.20 42.17
N GLY A 791 95.99 -21.67 42.63
CA GLY A 791 97.26 -21.51 41.90
C GLY A 791 97.33 -22.23 40.54
N GLU A 792 97.06 -23.54 40.52
CA GLU A 792 97.39 -24.39 39.37
C GLU A 792 96.33 -24.30 38.23
N ILE A 793 95.08 -24.03 38.58
CA ILE A 793 93.95 -23.90 37.66
C ILE A 793 94.15 -22.76 36.64
N HIS A 794 94.87 -21.68 37.02
CA HIS A 794 95.11 -20.54 36.14
C HIS A 794 96.07 -20.86 34.99
N ALA A 795 97.02 -21.78 35.17
CA ALA A 795 97.92 -22.20 34.10
C ALA A 795 97.19 -22.99 33.00
N MET A 796 96.29 -23.90 33.38
CA MET A 796 95.52 -24.71 32.41
C MET A 796 94.51 -23.88 31.61
N LYS A 797 93.86 -22.87 32.25
CA LYS A 797 92.89 -21.99 31.57
C LYS A 797 93.48 -21.20 30.40
N ALA A 798 94.75 -20.83 30.45
CA ALA A 798 95.40 -20.05 29.40
C ALA A 798 95.54 -20.82 28.07
N GLU A 799 95.72 -22.14 28.12
CA GLU A 799 95.85 -22.97 26.91
C GLU A 799 94.49 -23.40 26.36
N ILE A 800 93.52 -23.71 27.24
CA ILE A 800 92.12 -23.97 26.84
C ILE A 800 91.57 -22.81 25.98
N HIS A 801 91.82 -21.56 26.39
CA HIS A 801 91.32 -20.39 25.67
C HIS A 801 91.86 -20.26 24.24
N ARG A 802 93.07 -20.78 23.95
CA ARG A 802 93.61 -20.81 22.58
C ARG A 802 92.85 -21.80 21.68
N MET A 803 92.36 -22.91 22.24
CA MET A 803 91.54 -23.87 21.51
C MET A 803 90.11 -23.34 21.27
N GLU A 804 89.52 -22.64 22.24
CA GLU A 804 88.20 -22.00 22.12
C GLU A 804 88.12 -20.99 20.96
N VAL A 805 89.18 -20.18 20.78
CA VAL A 805 89.28 -19.22 19.66
C VAL A 805 89.37 -19.95 18.30
N ARG A 806 89.96 -21.15 18.24
CA ARG A 806 90.04 -21.95 17.01
C ARG A 806 88.70 -22.61 16.67
N TYR A 807 88.02 -23.17 17.69
CA TYR A 807 86.69 -23.77 17.55
C TYR A 807 85.64 -22.75 17.08
N SER A 808 85.64 -21.55 17.66
CA SER A 808 84.69 -20.50 17.31
C SER A 808 84.89 -19.90 15.90
N GLN A 809 86.07 -20.05 15.29
CA GLN A 809 86.27 -19.74 13.87
C GLN A 809 85.64 -20.80 12.95
N LEU A 810 85.78 -22.09 13.29
CA LEU A 810 85.17 -23.21 12.56
C LEU A 810 83.64 -23.14 12.57
N MET A 811 83.03 -22.88 13.73
CA MET A 811 81.56 -22.72 13.85
C MET A 811 81.00 -21.60 12.95
N ARG A 812 81.76 -20.51 12.72
CA ARG A 812 81.34 -19.41 11.83
C ARG A 812 81.38 -19.78 10.34
N GLN A 813 82.27 -20.69 9.95
CA GLN A 813 82.29 -21.21 8.57
C GLN A 813 81.12 -22.18 8.34
N GLN A 814 80.80 -23.00 9.34
CA GLN A 814 79.69 -23.95 9.30
C GLN A 814 78.32 -23.26 9.16
N GLU A 815 78.00 -22.24 9.97
CA GLU A 815 76.72 -21.51 9.86
C GLU A 815 76.58 -20.77 8.52
N LYS A 816 77.68 -20.23 7.96
CA LYS A 816 77.65 -19.58 6.64
C LYS A 816 77.19 -20.55 5.54
N MET A 817 77.67 -21.79 5.58
CA MET A 817 77.29 -22.83 4.61
C MET A 817 75.79 -23.14 4.66
N ILE A 818 75.22 -23.27 5.87
CA ILE A 818 73.77 -23.51 6.05
C ILE A 818 72.95 -22.37 5.45
N GLN A 819 73.33 -21.12 5.71
CA GLN A 819 72.61 -19.95 5.19
C GLN A 819 72.66 -19.87 3.65
N ASP A 820 73.77 -20.28 3.02
CA ASP A 820 73.89 -20.27 1.56
C ASP A 820 73.09 -21.41 0.91
N MET A 821 72.86 -22.53 1.61
CA MET A 821 71.91 -23.59 1.24
C MET A 821 70.45 -23.14 1.39
N GLU A 822 70.06 -22.48 2.48
CA GLU A 822 68.71 -21.91 2.66
C GLU A 822 68.38 -20.90 1.55
N LYS A 823 69.33 -20.04 1.18
CA LYS A 823 69.20 -19.11 0.03
C LYS A 823 69.03 -19.82 -1.31
N ALA A 824 69.40 -21.10 -1.46
CA ALA A 824 69.12 -21.86 -2.67
C ALA A 824 67.64 -22.26 -2.79
N VAL A 825 67.00 -22.64 -1.68
CA VAL A 825 65.56 -22.95 -1.63
C VAL A 825 64.72 -21.71 -1.97
N VAL A 826 65.03 -20.56 -1.35
CA VAL A 826 64.34 -19.28 -1.61
C VAL A 826 64.49 -18.82 -3.08
N ARG A 827 65.66 -19.06 -3.69
CA ARG A 827 65.85 -18.83 -5.14
C ARG A 827 64.95 -19.73 -6.00
N ARG A 828 64.72 -20.99 -5.60
CA ARG A 828 63.80 -21.91 -6.29
C ARG A 828 62.33 -21.49 -6.14
N GLU A 829 61.90 -21.09 -4.94
CA GLU A 829 60.59 -20.46 -4.71
C GLU A 829 60.36 -19.24 -5.61
N THR A 830 61.37 -18.38 -5.75
CA THR A 830 61.32 -17.16 -6.58
C THR A 830 61.22 -17.49 -8.08
N ILE A 831 61.88 -18.55 -8.55
CA ILE A 831 61.80 -18.99 -9.95
C ILE A 831 60.42 -19.56 -10.26
N VAL A 832 59.84 -20.39 -9.37
CA VAL A 832 58.51 -20.98 -9.55
C VAL A 832 57.42 -19.89 -9.58
N THR A 833 57.43 -18.97 -8.61
CA THR A 833 56.46 -17.86 -8.57
C THR A 833 56.58 -16.92 -9.77
N ARG A 834 57.78 -16.72 -10.32
CA ARG A 834 57.96 -15.98 -11.58
C ARG A 834 57.42 -16.76 -12.78
N GLY A 835 57.59 -18.09 -12.82
CA GLY A 835 57.01 -18.96 -13.83
C GLY A 835 55.47 -18.93 -13.84
N ASP A 836 54.86 -19.02 -12.65
CA ASP A 836 53.42 -18.87 -12.44
C ASP A 836 52.89 -17.50 -12.90
N ALA A 837 53.64 -16.43 -12.62
CA ALA A 837 53.29 -15.09 -13.08
C ALA A 837 53.36 -14.96 -14.62
N GLN A 838 54.31 -15.63 -15.27
CA GLN A 838 54.44 -15.61 -16.74
C GLN A 838 53.40 -16.49 -17.43
N SER A 839 53.05 -17.66 -16.89
CA SER A 839 52.02 -18.54 -17.47
C SER A 839 50.62 -17.89 -17.42
N LYS A 840 50.29 -17.20 -16.32
CA LYS A 840 48.99 -16.51 -16.13
C LYS A 840 48.83 -15.22 -16.96
N MET A 841 49.82 -14.84 -17.79
CA MET A 841 49.73 -13.70 -18.73
C MET A 841 49.44 -14.12 -20.20
N GLY A 842 49.24 -15.41 -20.49
CA GLY A 842 48.97 -15.89 -21.84
C GLY A 842 47.54 -15.60 -22.36
N LYS A 843 47.44 -14.82 -23.44
CA LYS A 843 46.26 -14.61 -24.33
C LYS A 843 44.97 -14.06 -23.68
N VAL A 844 44.67 -12.78 -23.91
CA VAL A 844 43.31 -12.21 -23.75
C VAL A 844 42.93 -11.31 -24.93
N ALA A 845 41.99 -11.77 -25.77
CA ALA A 845 41.27 -10.91 -26.70
C ALA A 845 40.13 -10.18 -25.95
N ASN A 846 40.14 -8.85 -25.91
CA ASN A 846 39.20 -8.08 -25.09
C ASN A 846 37.95 -7.64 -25.89
N THR A 847 36.81 -8.27 -25.66
CA THR A 847 35.50 -7.82 -26.18
C THR A 847 34.91 -6.65 -25.39
N LYS A 848 34.05 -5.85 -26.06
CA LYS A 848 33.57 -4.52 -25.64
C LYS A 848 32.98 -4.44 -24.23
N GLY A 849 32.29 -5.50 -23.76
CA GLY A 849 31.74 -5.56 -22.40
C GLY A 849 32.79 -5.60 -21.27
N SER A 850 34.01 -6.08 -21.55
CA SER A 850 35.12 -6.07 -20.60
C SER A 850 35.50 -4.65 -20.20
N LEU A 851 35.49 -3.71 -21.17
CA LEU A 851 35.83 -2.31 -20.93
C LEU A 851 34.81 -1.60 -20.03
N GLN A 852 33.51 -1.84 -20.19
CA GLN A 852 32.50 -1.23 -19.31
C GLN A 852 32.55 -1.78 -17.88
N LYS A 853 32.73 -3.10 -17.69
CA LYS A 853 32.94 -3.65 -16.33
C LYS A 853 34.22 -3.11 -15.70
N LYS A 854 35.34 -3.09 -16.44
CA LYS A 854 36.61 -2.48 -15.97
C LYS A 854 36.46 -1.00 -15.63
N LEU A 855 35.67 -0.21 -16.36
CA LEU A 855 35.44 1.21 -16.04
C LEU A 855 34.61 1.38 -14.75
N ILE A 856 33.63 0.51 -14.51
CA ILE A 856 32.86 0.50 -13.26
C ILE A 856 33.71 0.00 -12.08
N GLU A 857 34.51 -1.05 -12.25
CA GLU A 857 35.47 -1.51 -11.23
C GLU A 857 36.54 -0.48 -10.94
N MET A 858 37.08 0.22 -11.95
CA MET A 858 38.02 1.32 -11.73
C MET A 858 37.34 2.48 -10.99
N LYS A 859 36.07 2.82 -11.29
CA LYS A 859 35.31 3.78 -10.47
C LYS A 859 35.06 3.31 -9.04
N LYS A 860 34.85 2.01 -8.81
CA LYS A 860 34.71 1.43 -7.46
C LYS A 860 36.04 1.44 -6.70
N LYS A 861 37.14 1.02 -7.35
CA LYS A 861 38.50 1.07 -6.80
C LYS A 861 38.94 2.51 -6.51
N ILE A 862 38.70 3.46 -7.41
CA ILE A 862 38.99 4.90 -7.17
C ILE A 862 38.22 5.42 -5.94
N ARG A 863 36.93 5.07 -5.79
CA ARG A 863 36.18 5.43 -4.56
C ARG A 863 36.74 4.75 -3.31
N GLN A 864 37.14 3.48 -3.41
CA GLN A 864 37.70 2.75 -2.29
C GLN A 864 39.06 3.33 -1.90
N THR A 865 40.02 3.49 -2.83
CA THR A 865 41.30 4.15 -2.57
C THR A 865 41.16 5.60 -2.11
N ASN A 866 40.07 6.30 -2.47
CA ASN A 866 39.79 7.64 -1.95
C ASN A 866 39.23 7.61 -0.52
N ASN A 867 38.44 6.60 -0.16
CA ASN A 867 38.02 6.36 1.23
C ASN A 867 39.20 5.88 2.09
N ASP A 868 40.05 5.00 1.56
CA ASP A 868 41.26 4.51 2.19
C ASP A 868 42.27 5.66 2.37
N ALA A 869 42.42 6.55 1.38
CA ALA A 869 43.21 7.78 1.50
C ALA A 869 42.63 8.74 2.55
N ASN A 870 41.31 8.96 2.57
CA ASN A 870 40.65 9.76 3.62
C ASN A 870 40.85 9.14 5.02
N ALA A 871 40.82 7.81 5.14
CA ALA A 871 41.12 7.11 6.39
C ALA A 871 42.58 7.30 6.80
N CYS A 872 43.52 7.16 5.87
CA CYS A 872 44.93 7.48 6.10
C CYS A 872 45.15 8.96 6.45
N ASP A 873 44.39 9.91 5.88
CA ASP A 873 44.47 11.33 6.25
C ASP A 873 43.92 11.59 7.66
N VAL A 874 42.88 10.88 8.10
CA VAL A 874 42.38 10.92 9.48
C VAL A 874 43.39 10.27 10.44
N GLU A 875 44.01 9.15 10.05
CA GLU A 875 45.10 8.54 10.82
C GLU A 875 46.31 9.47 10.92
N ILE A 876 46.74 10.09 9.82
CA ILE A 876 47.82 11.09 9.75
C ILE A 876 47.49 12.32 10.59
N GLN A 877 46.23 12.78 10.63
CA GLN A 877 45.81 13.83 11.57
C GLN A 877 45.96 13.34 13.01
N SER A 878 45.48 12.15 13.36
CA SER A 878 45.66 11.58 14.71
C SER A 878 47.14 11.39 15.07
N PHE A 879 47.99 11.04 14.11
CA PHE A 879 49.43 10.88 14.31
C PHE A 879 50.15 12.23 14.41
N ARG A 880 49.68 13.28 13.71
CA ARG A 880 50.18 14.66 13.91
C ARG A 880 49.74 15.25 15.24
N GLU A 881 48.54 14.94 15.72
CA GLU A 881 48.08 15.32 17.07
C GLU A 881 48.90 14.60 18.14
N LYS A 882 49.08 13.27 18.02
CA LYS A 882 49.98 12.49 18.89
C LYS A 882 51.42 13.00 18.80
N GLN A 883 51.92 13.37 17.62
CA GLN A 883 53.25 13.94 17.43
C GLN A 883 53.37 15.30 18.12
N MET A 884 52.38 16.20 18.00
CA MET A 884 52.39 17.47 18.73
C MET A 884 52.27 17.28 20.24
N GLN A 885 51.50 16.30 20.71
CA GLN A 885 51.39 15.99 22.13
C GLN A 885 52.72 15.44 22.67
N VAL A 886 53.31 14.44 22.00
CA VAL A 886 54.64 13.90 22.35
C VAL A 886 55.74 14.96 22.22
N SER A 887 55.65 15.91 21.29
CA SER A 887 56.58 17.05 21.21
C SER A 887 56.43 18.02 22.38
N ARG A 888 55.20 18.31 22.84
CA ARG A 888 54.99 19.11 24.07
C ARG A 888 55.46 18.35 25.31
N ASP A 889 55.17 17.06 25.41
CA ASP A 889 55.66 16.21 26.49
C ASP A 889 57.20 16.20 26.49
N LEU A 890 57.84 16.15 25.31
CA LEU A 890 59.29 16.23 25.15
C LEU A 890 59.85 17.60 25.54
N GLU A 891 59.20 18.71 25.14
CA GLU A 891 59.56 20.07 25.54
C GLU A 891 59.42 20.27 27.06
N GLU A 892 58.33 19.81 27.67
CA GLU A 892 58.13 19.83 29.13
C GLU A 892 59.20 18.96 29.83
N LYS A 893 59.49 17.75 29.34
CA LYS A 893 60.57 16.93 29.90
C LYS A 893 61.93 17.58 29.71
N GLN A 894 62.20 18.21 28.57
CA GLN A 894 63.45 18.95 28.34
C GLN A 894 63.59 20.14 29.30
N VAL A 895 62.52 20.90 29.55
CA VAL A 895 62.51 21.99 30.54
C VAL A 895 62.72 21.46 31.96
N THR A 896 62.05 20.37 32.36
CA THR A 896 62.30 19.75 33.68
C THR A 896 63.72 19.17 33.80
N CYS A 897 64.30 18.62 32.72
CA CYS A 897 65.69 18.18 32.70
C CYS A 897 66.66 19.36 32.81
N GLN A 898 66.40 20.48 32.14
CA GLN A 898 67.19 21.71 32.29
C GLN A 898 67.11 22.27 33.71
N GLN A 899 65.94 22.26 34.35
CA GLN A 899 65.76 22.67 35.75
C GLN A 899 66.46 21.73 36.73
N LEU A 900 66.38 20.41 36.51
CA LEU A 900 67.11 19.42 37.30
C LEU A 900 68.62 19.50 37.08
N GLN A 901 69.08 19.83 35.88
CA GLN A 901 70.49 20.04 35.57
C GLN A 901 71.01 21.31 36.22
N SER A 902 70.33 22.47 36.10
CA SER A 902 70.72 23.67 36.83
C SER A 902 70.71 23.46 38.36
N ARG A 903 69.80 22.61 38.86
CA ARG A 903 69.76 22.23 40.28
C ARG A 903 70.90 21.27 40.68
N ALA A 904 71.37 20.44 39.76
CA ALA A 904 72.58 19.62 39.94
C ALA A 904 73.84 20.51 39.91
N ASP A 905 73.95 21.42 38.94
CA ASP A 905 75.04 22.40 38.83
C ASP A 905 75.13 23.27 40.11
N GLU A 906 73.98 23.77 40.62
CA GLU A 906 73.91 24.46 41.92
C GLU A 906 74.51 23.61 43.05
N LEU A 907 74.09 22.35 43.17
CA LEU A 907 74.56 21.42 44.20
C LEU A 907 76.04 21.04 44.02
N GLU A 908 76.55 20.93 42.80
CA GLU A 908 77.99 20.77 42.56
C GLU A 908 78.77 22.00 43.03
N THR A 909 78.28 23.23 42.79
CA THR A 909 78.94 24.42 43.36
C THR A 909 78.80 24.52 44.88
N GLU A 910 77.81 23.90 45.52
CA GLU A 910 77.73 23.78 46.98
C GLU A 910 78.71 22.73 47.50
N ILE A 911 78.83 21.58 46.82
CA ILE A 911 79.83 20.54 47.13
C ILE A 911 81.24 21.11 47.00
N ASP A 912 81.57 21.82 45.91
CA ASP A 912 82.86 22.47 45.71
C ASP A 912 83.19 23.41 46.88
N LYS A 913 82.31 24.35 47.23
CA LYS A 913 82.49 25.25 48.39
C LYS A 913 82.69 24.46 49.69
N MET A 914 81.94 23.38 49.91
CA MET A 914 82.07 22.53 51.10
C MET A 914 83.38 21.71 51.09
N THR A 915 83.95 21.37 49.93
CA THR A 915 85.29 20.77 49.85
C THR A 915 86.40 21.79 50.05
N GLU A 916 86.28 23.01 49.52
CA GLU A 916 87.19 24.13 49.83
C GLU A 916 87.22 24.41 51.34
N ASP A 917 86.05 24.52 51.97
CA ASP A 917 85.91 24.71 53.43
C ASP A 917 86.49 23.54 54.22
N ARG A 918 86.19 22.30 53.83
CA ARG A 918 86.78 21.09 54.46
C ARG A 918 88.30 21.07 54.34
N GLN A 919 88.85 21.46 53.20
CA GLN A 919 90.29 21.45 52.93
C GLN A 919 91.01 22.63 53.62
N ARG A 920 90.37 23.80 53.73
CA ARG A 920 90.82 24.92 54.59
C ARG A 920 90.91 24.47 56.04
N ASN A 921 89.82 23.91 56.58
CA ASN A 921 89.75 23.46 57.98
C ASN A 921 90.80 22.35 58.25
N LEU A 922 90.99 21.41 57.31
CA LEU A 922 92.05 20.39 57.41
C LEU A 922 93.45 21.01 57.41
N SER A 923 93.72 21.98 56.54
CA SER A 923 95.00 22.68 56.46
C SER A 923 95.33 23.41 57.77
N GLU A 924 94.35 24.10 58.34
CA GLU A 924 94.45 24.80 59.62
C GLU A 924 94.67 23.83 60.79
N ILE A 925 93.96 22.70 60.82
CA ILE A 925 94.17 21.62 61.80
C ILE A 925 95.58 21.05 61.69
N VAL A 926 96.08 20.78 60.48
CA VAL A 926 97.45 20.27 60.27
C VAL A 926 98.49 21.31 60.71
N ALA A 927 98.29 22.59 60.42
CA ALA A 927 99.17 23.67 60.90
C ALA A 927 99.18 23.74 62.44
N LYS A 928 98.00 23.72 63.08
CA LYS A 928 97.86 23.70 64.55
C LYS A 928 98.47 22.44 65.17
N GLN A 929 98.32 21.27 64.55
CA GLN A 929 98.98 20.02 64.99
C GLN A 929 100.51 20.08 64.82
N GLN A 930 101.03 20.69 63.76
CA GLN A 930 102.49 20.89 63.61
C GLN A 930 103.01 21.88 64.66
N LYS A 931 102.33 23.02 64.89
CA LYS A 931 102.65 23.99 65.95
C LYS A 931 102.65 23.32 67.32
N ALA A 932 101.66 22.45 67.62
CA ALA A 932 101.63 21.64 68.83
C ALA A 932 102.78 20.61 68.91
N LYS A 933 103.14 19.94 67.80
CA LYS A 933 104.31 19.03 67.72
C LYS A 933 105.64 19.76 67.91
N TYR A 934 105.74 21.03 67.53
CA TYR A 934 106.90 21.86 67.83
C TYR A 934 106.93 22.29 69.31
N TYR A 935 105.80 22.68 69.91
CA TYR A 935 105.74 22.98 71.34
C TYR A 935 106.00 21.76 72.24
N THR A 936 105.57 20.55 71.87
CA THR A 936 105.95 19.34 72.62
C THR A 936 107.43 19.01 72.45
N LYS A 937 108.00 19.08 71.24
CA LYS A 937 109.46 18.94 71.04
C LYS A 937 110.27 20.00 71.81
N LEU A 938 109.75 21.22 71.95
CA LEU A 938 110.36 22.28 72.75
C LEU A 938 110.31 21.93 74.25
N LYS A 939 109.16 21.46 74.75
CA LYS A 939 108.97 20.99 76.14
C LYS A 939 109.84 19.77 76.48
N GLU A 940 110.14 18.92 75.50
CA GLU A 940 111.07 17.79 75.61
C GLU A 940 112.56 18.18 75.43
N GLY A 941 112.87 19.45 75.15
CA GLY A 941 114.25 19.90 74.89
C GLY A 941 114.85 19.39 73.57
N ARG A 942 114.04 18.80 72.68
CA ARG A 942 114.44 18.18 71.40
C ARG A 942 114.06 19.01 70.17
N TYR A 943 113.90 20.32 70.34
CA TYR A 943 113.69 21.28 69.24
C TYR A 943 114.98 22.05 68.95
N THR A 944 115.53 21.89 67.74
CA THR A 944 116.70 22.65 67.29
C THR A 944 116.23 23.87 66.49
N PRO A 945 116.48 25.11 66.94
CA PRO A 945 116.11 26.29 66.17
C PRO A 945 116.97 26.39 64.90
N LEU A 946 116.31 26.55 63.75
CA LEU A 946 116.97 26.52 62.43
C LEU A 946 117.82 27.78 62.16
N CYS A 947 117.41 28.93 62.74
CA CYS A 947 118.19 30.16 62.81
C CYS A 947 118.50 30.46 64.28
N LYS A 948 119.72 30.94 64.59
CA LYS A 948 120.19 31.17 65.97
C LYS A 948 120.38 32.65 66.36
N THR A 949 120.16 33.57 65.43
CA THR A 949 120.17 35.03 65.65
C THR A 949 118.95 35.66 64.98
N PRO A 950 118.42 36.80 65.49
CA PRO A 950 117.23 37.43 64.93
C PRO A 950 117.45 37.92 63.49
N GLU A 951 118.61 38.50 63.19
CA GLU A 951 118.97 38.96 61.84
C GLU A 951 119.00 37.80 60.82
N SER A 952 119.48 36.62 61.24
CA SER A 952 119.45 35.41 60.41
C SER A 952 118.03 34.85 60.23
N LEU A 953 117.11 35.12 61.15
CA LEU A 953 115.70 34.76 61.01
C LEU A 953 115.01 35.73 60.04
N GLU A 954 115.24 37.04 60.14
CA GLU A 954 114.68 38.03 59.22
C GLU A 954 115.19 37.83 57.79
N ALA A 955 116.47 37.56 57.59
CA ALA A 955 117.04 37.31 56.26
C ALA A 955 116.44 36.06 55.59
N GLU A 956 116.29 34.96 56.32
CA GLU A 956 115.68 33.74 55.76
C GLU A 956 114.15 33.89 55.62
N MET A 957 113.47 34.59 56.53
CA MET A 957 112.05 34.95 56.38
C MET A 957 111.81 35.80 55.14
N GLN A 958 112.67 36.79 54.86
CA GLN A 958 112.56 37.60 53.66
C GLN A 958 112.78 36.76 52.40
N LYS A 959 113.83 35.92 52.39
CA LYS A 959 114.09 34.96 51.31
C LYS A 959 112.95 33.95 51.08
N GLN A 960 112.18 33.59 52.11
CA GLN A 960 110.94 32.83 51.96
C GLN A 960 109.78 33.68 51.40
N ARG A 961 109.62 34.95 51.82
CA ARG A 961 108.63 35.89 51.25
C ARG A 961 108.89 36.15 49.76
N ASP A 962 110.13 36.45 49.39
CA ASP A 962 110.55 36.68 48.00
C ASP A 962 110.27 35.45 47.13
N ARG A 963 110.53 34.25 47.68
CA ARG A 963 110.18 32.97 47.04
C ARG A 963 108.66 32.79 46.91
N LEU A 964 107.87 33.16 47.92
CA LEU A 964 106.41 33.14 47.89
C LEU A 964 105.85 34.08 46.83
N GLN A 965 106.36 35.31 46.72
CA GLN A 965 106.01 36.28 45.68
C GLN A 965 106.39 35.78 44.28
N SER A 966 107.54 35.12 44.13
CA SER A 966 107.93 34.48 42.86
C SER A 966 106.99 33.34 42.46
N LEU A 967 106.52 32.53 43.42
CA LEU A 967 105.56 31.46 43.17
C LEU A 967 104.16 32.01 42.85
N MET A 968 103.74 33.08 43.53
CA MET A 968 102.46 33.74 43.30
C MET A 968 102.42 34.37 41.90
N THR A 969 103.47 35.08 41.48
CA THR A 969 103.57 35.63 40.11
C THR A 969 103.72 34.55 39.02
N ILE A 970 104.25 33.37 39.32
CA ILE A 970 104.21 32.21 38.40
C ILE A 970 102.77 31.66 38.29
N VAL A 971 102.05 31.54 39.41
CA VAL A 971 100.65 31.08 39.43
C VAL A 971 99.72 32.07 38.74
N ASP A 972 99.92 33.38 38.91
CA ASP A 972 99.14 34.41 38.22
C ASP A 972 99.36 34.37 36.69
N LYS A 973 100.61 34.13 36.24
CA LYS A 973 100.89 33.89 34.81
C LYS A 973 100.23 32.62 34.28
N LEU A 974 100.31 31.51 35.02
CA LEU A 974 99.65 30.25 34.62
C LEU A 974 98.11 30.40 34.52
N ASN A 975 97.49 31.20 35.40
CA ASN A 975 96.07 31.52 35.32
C ASN A 975 95.72 32.43 34.11
N GLN A 976 96.64 33.27 33.64
CA GLN A 976 96.46 34.08 32.43
C GLN A 976 96.70 33.29 31.14
N GLU A 977 97.71 32.41 31.12
CA GLU A 977 98.07 31.59 29.96
C GLU A 977 97.12 30.40 29.75
N PHE A 978 96.51 29.85 30.82
CA PHE A 978 95.65 28.66 30.74
C PHE A 978 94.33 28.83 31.52
N PRO A 979 93.32 29.54 30.96
CA PRO A 979 92.03 29.76 31.63
C PRO A 979 91.30 28.48 32.06
N HIS A 980 91.41 27.38 31.30
CA HIS A 980 90.81 26.09 31.69
C HIS A 980 91.50 25.40 32.88
N ALA A 981 92.72 25.80 33.24
CA ALA A 981 93.40 25.30 34.44
C ALA A 981 92.95 26.02 35.73
N GLN A 982 92.18 27.12 35.62
CA GLN A 982 91.90 28.02 36.74
C GLN A 982 91.16 27.36 37.91
N GLN A 983 90.24 26.42 37.66
CA GLN A 983 89.58 25.65 38.74
C GLN A 983 90.59 24.81 39.55
N VAL A 984 91.55 24.17 38.89
CA VAL A 984 92.57 23.33 39.56
C VAL A 984 93.60 24.21 40.28
N LEU A 985 94.02 25.32 39.64
CA LEU A 985 94.99 26.27 40.19
C LEU A 985 94.44 27.11 41.35
N ARG A 986 93.12 27.37 41.42
CA ARG A 986 92.45 28.09 42.52
C ARG A 986 92.79 27.51 43.90
N ASN A 987 92.85 26.18 44.02
CA ASN A 987 93.27 25.49 45.25
C ASN A 987 94.73 25.85 45.65
N VAL A 988 95.62 25.99 44.68
CA VAL A 988 97.02 26.40 44.90
C VAL A 988 97.09 27.88 45.28
N THR A 989 96.38 28.75 44.57
CA THR A 989 96.31 30.20 44.84
C THR A 989 95.85 30.49 46.27
N LEU A 990 94.77 29.84 46.73
CA LEU A 990 94.25 29.98 48.10
C LEU A 990 95.25 29.47 49.16
N SER A 991 96.01 28.41 48.85
CA SER A 991 97.03 27.88 49.77
C SER A 991 98.30 28.76 49.86
N LEU A 992 98.57 29.57 48.83
CA LEU A 992 99.71 30.50 48.80
C LEU A 992 99.36 31.84 49.45
N SER A 993 98.16 32.39 49.23
CA SER A 993 97.75 33.64 49.85
C SER A 993 97.72 33.57 51.37
N GLN A 994 97.22 32.47 51.95
CA GLN A 994 97.25 32.22 53.40
C GLN A 994 98.67 32.06 53.98
N ARG A 995 99.70 31.80 53.16
CA ARG A 995 101.10 31.74 53.60
C ARG A 995 101.87 33.05 53.38
N GLY A 996 101.30 33.98 52.61
CA GLY A 996 101.89 35.29 52.33
C GLY A 996 101.48 36.39 53.32
N LEU A 997 100.39 36.19 54.07
CA LEU A 997 99.95 37.11 55.12
C LEU A 997 100.75 36.90 56.42
N PRO A 998 101.22 37.97 57.08
CA PRO A 998 101.62 37.89 58.48
C PRO A 998 100.37 37.72 59.38
N ASP A 999 100.51 36.95 60.46
CA ASP A 999 99.65 37.09 61.64
C ASP A 999 100.03 38.42 62.33
N ASP A 1000 99.06 39.32 62.55
CA ASP A 1000 99.12 40.42 63.54
C ASP A 1000 98.55 39.93 64.89
#